data_AF-A0A9E7KRX1-F1
#
_entry.id   AF-A0A9E7KRX1-F1
#
_cell.length_a   1.000
_cell.length_b   1.000
_cell.length_c   1.000
_cell.angle_alpha   90.00
_cell.angle_beta   90.00
_cell.angle_gamma   90.00
#
_symmetry.space_group_name_H-M   'P 1'
#
loop_
_entity.id
_entity.type
_entity.pdbx_description
1 polymer ?
#
loop_
_entity_poly.entity_id
_entity_poly.type
_entity_poly.pdbx_seq_one_letter_code
_entity_poly.pdbx_strand_id
1 'polypeptide(L)'
;MGSSSSPSCLLVGVFLFLAVVVSAFPSVVQAGITRHYQFDVEMANVTRLCSTKSIVTVNGQFPGPRIVAREGDRVAVRVINHVPYNVTIHWHGVRQLRSGWADGPAYVTQCPIPTGRSYVYNFTIVGQRGTLFWHAHISWLRATLYGPIIILPQLGVPYPFTKPYREVPVIFGEWWKADTEAIIHQALQTGGGPNVSDAYTINGLPGPLYNCSAKDTFKLKVKPGKTYLLRLINAALNDELFFSIANHTVTVVDVDGVYVKPFDAETLLITPGQTTNVLLHAKPYYPNAMFFMTARPYATGSGTFDNSTVAAVLEYQNPSRSSPAVFAKNLPLHKPTLPAFNDTSFAANFTGRLRSLATARFPANVPQTVDRRFLFTVGLGTSPCPKNQTCQGPNGTKFSATVNNISFASPTTALLQAHFFGQSRNVYSPDFPVVPLMPFNYTGTPPNNTLVSNGTKLVVLPFNTSVELVMQDTSILGTESHPLHLHGYNFFVVGQGFGNYDPAKDPAKFNLVDPAERNTVGVPAGGWVAIRCVVHALSLRRSHELGSEDGMAGPGRRTSEPEAAASTVGSPEMLISVVDSRGLSVGSPRRSVAPRRPRRSPLPWRSARGGLPPRTDTSTRPTWRSSSPCPRGGRLAYELYPVPAQQEVPCCGIRRSPMSGYFHPPDNEAFSALAPRRKVLDVTVVLYQIRCASPDVPVMKKSTPRRQSMNLESRARFSC
;
A
#
# COMPACT_ATOMS: atom_id res chain seq x y z
N MET A 1 -78.19 -42.55 -11.12
CA MET A 1 -77.63 -41.20 -11.38
C MET A 1 -76.40 -41.02 -10.51
N GLY A 2 -75.29 -40.49 -11.03
CA GLY A 2 -74.04 -40.35 -10.28
C GLY A 2 -73.66 -38.88 -10.05
N SER A 3 -73.02 -38.59 -8.92
CA SER A 3 -72.54 -37.26 -8.54
C SER A 3 -71.02 -37.16 -8.74
N SER A 4 -70.58 -36.32 -9.68
CA SER A 4 -69.16 -36.12 -9.99
C SER A 4 -68.48 -35.13 -9.03
N SER A 5 -67.51 -35.60 -8.24
CA SER A 5 -66.60 -34.75 -7.46
C SER A 5 -65.40 -34.33 -8.31
N SER A 6 -65.30 -33.04 -8.66
CA SER A 6 -64.22 -32.53 -9.51
C SER A 6 -62.84 -32.61 -8.83
N PRO A 7 -61.78 -33.09 -9.51
CA PRO A 7 -60.46 -33.32 -8.90
C PRO A 7 -59.64 -32.03 -8.64
N SER A 8 -60.14 -30.86 -9.06
CA SER A 8 -59.36 -29.62 -9.19
C SER A 8 -58.80 -29.06 -7.87
N CYS A 9 -59.50 -29.23 -6.74
CA CYS A 9 -59.06 -28.64 -5.46
C CYS A 9 -57.80 -29.30 -4.88
N LEU A 10 -57.62 -30.62 -5.09
CA LEU A 10 -56.45 -31.34 -4.57
C LEU A 10 -55.15 -30.90 -5.26
N LEU A 11 -55.18 -30.67 -6.58
CA LEU A 11 -54.04 -30.19 -7.35
C LEU A 11 -53.60 -28.78 -6.91
N VAL A 12 -54.55 -27.87 -6.68
CA VAL A 12 -54.25 -26.50 -6.21
C VAL A 12 -53.63 -26.52 -4.80
N GLY A 13 -54.14 -27.36 -3.90
CA GLY A 13 -53.56 -27.55 -2.56
C GLY A 13 -52.12 -28.06 -2.60
N VAL A 14 -51.83 -29.07 -3.44
CA VAL A 14 -50.47 -29.61 -3.60
C VAL A 14 -49.51 -28.58 -4.21
N PHE A 15 -49.94 -27.80 -5.21
CA PHE A 15 -49.11 -26.72 -5.78
C PHE A 15 -48.81 -25.61 -4.77
N LEU A 16 -49.80 -25.20 -3.96
CA LEU A 16 -49.57 -24.23 -2.88
C LEU A 16 -48.63 -24.77 -1.82
N PHE A 17 -48.77 -26.03 -1.41
CA PHE A 17 -47.88 -26.64 -0.41
C PHE A 17 -46.45 -26.78 -0.93
N LEU A 18 -46.25 -27.18 -2.20
CA LEU A 18 -44.95 -27.19 -2.86
C LEU A 18 -44.34 -25.78 -2.98
N ALA A 19 -45.12 -24.77 -3.35
CA ALA A 19 -44.66 -23.38 -3.42
C ALA A 19 -44.21 -22.87 -2.04
N VAL A 20 -44.99 -23.16 -0.99
CA VAL A 20 -44.62 -22.84 0.40
C VAL A 20 -43.34 -23.56 0.81
N VAL A 21 -43.23 -24.87 0.59
CA VAL A 21 -42.02 -25.65 0.93
C VAL A 21 -40.78 -25.14 0.17
N VAL A 22 -40.90 -24.82 -1.12
CA VAL A 22 -39.80 -24.24 -1.92
C VAL A 22 -39.41 -22.85 -1.39
N SER A 23 -40.36 -22.04 -0.93
CA SER A 23 -40.09 -20.75 -0.27
C SER A 23 -39.56 -20.87 1.18
N ALA A 24 -39.80 -22.01 1.83
CA ALA A 24 -39.41 -22.31 3.21
C ALA A 24 -38.03 -22.96 3.33
N PHE A 25 -37.38 -23.32 2.20
CA PHE A 25 -35.93 -23.47 2.20
C PHE A 25 -35.30 -22.08 2.29
N PRO A 26 -34.67 -21.68 3.41
CA PRO A 26 -33.79 -20.53 3.38
C PRO A 26 -32.69 -20.83 2.37
N SER A 27 -32.62 -20.04 1.30
CA SER A 27 -31.50 -20.09 0.36
C SER A 27 -30.22 -19.96 1.18
N VAL A 28 -29.41 -21.03 1.23
CA VAL A 28 -28.32 -21.13 2.23
C VAL A 28 -27.27 -20.07 1.94
N VAL A 29 -27.43 -18.92 2.60
CA VAL A 29 -26.40 -17.89 2.72
C VAL A 29 -25.33 -18.52 3.61
N GLN A 30 -24.44 -19.27 2.97
CA GLN A 30 -23.32 -19.95 3.59
C GLN A 30 -22.43 -18.87 4.24
N ALA A 31 -22.69 -18.59 5.53
CA ALA A 31 -22.01 -17.54 6.25
C ALA A 31 -20.50 -17.79 6.18
N GLY A 32 -19.76 -16.81 5.68
CA GLY A 32 -18.32 -16.92 5.53
C GLY A 32 -17.66 -17.15 6.88
N ILE A 33 -16.75 -18.11 6.95
CA ILE A 33 -16.17 -18.50 8.23
C ILE A 33 -15.09 -17.50 8.65
N THR A 34 -14.85 -17.35 9.95
CA THR A 34 -13.78 -16.47 10.43
C THR A 34 -12.44 -17.20 10.33
N ARG A 35 -11.54 -16.68 9.51
CA ARG A 35 -10.14 -17.09 9.40
C ARG A 35 -9.32 -16.34 10.44
N HIS A 36 -8.77 -17.06 11.40
CA HIS A 36 -7.86 -16.49 12.40
C HIS A 36 -6.41 -16.72 12.02
N TYR A 37 -5.59 -15.68 12.14
CA TYR A 37 -4.14 -15.73 11.94
C TYR A 37 -3.44 -14.96 13.07
N GLN A 38 -2.24 -15.42 13.45
CA GLN A 38 -1.31 -14.64 14.27
C GLN A 38 -0.03 -14.39 13.47
N PHE A 39 0.38 -13.12 13.44
CA PHE A 39 1.59 -12.61 12.82
C PHE A 39 2.48 -12.04 13.92
N ASP A 40 3.43 -12.84 14.38
CA ASP A 40 4.53 -12.42 15.24
C ASP A 40 5.60 -11.77 14.34
N VAL A 41 5.73 -10.44 14.44
CA VAL A 41 6.66 -9.65 13.63
C VAL A 41 7.99 -9.59 14.37
N GLU A 42 9.02 -10.22 13.81
CA GLU A 42 10.28 -10.51 14.51
C GLU A 42 11.51 -10.39 13.59
N MET A 43 12.68 -10.19 14.20
CA MET A 43 13.97 -10.14 13.50
C MET A 43 14.46 -11.56 13.21
N ALA A 44 14.75 -11.87 11.94
CA ALA A 44 15.36 -13.13 11.52
C ALA A 44 16.62 -12.89 10.68
N ASN A 45 17.65 -13.72 10.89
CA ASN A 45 18.87 -13.64 10.09
C ASN A 45 18.71 -14.41 8.78
N VAL A 46 18.89 -13.72 7.65
CA VAL A 46 18.74 -14.30 6.31
C VAL A 46 20.00 -14.07 5.48
N THR A 47 20.50 -15.15 4.90
CA THR A 47 21.66 -15.14 4.00
C THR A 47 21.22 -15.16 2.53
N ARG A 48 21.75 -14.23 1.72
CA ARG A 48 21.66 -14.19 0.25
C ARG A 48 22.93 -13.56 -0.31
N LEU A 49 23.34 -13.89 -1.55
CA LEU A 49 24.52 -13.29 -2.19
C LEU A 49 25.82 -13.41 -1.34
N CYS A 50 26.00 -14.53 -0.61
CA CYS A 50 27.05 -14.73 0.40
C CYS A 50 27.07 -13.75 1.60
N SER A 51 26.05 -12.92 1.77
CA SER A 51 25.92 -11.96 2.87
C SER A 51 24.74 -12.31 3.76
N THR A 52 24.91 -12.19 5.07
CA THR A 52 23.84 -12.39 6.07
C THR A 52 23.52 -11.05 6.71
N LYS A 53 22.23 -10.68 6.71
CA LYS A 53 21.71 -9.58 7.53
C LYS A 53 20.50 -10.03 8.34
N SER A 54 20.22 -9.31 9.41
CA SER A 54 18.95 -9.44 10.12
C SER A 54 17.87 -8.64 9.38
N ILE A 55 16.68 -9.20 9.24
CA ILE A 55 15.54 -8.59 8.55
C ILE A 55 14.26 -8.75 9.37
N VAL A 56 13.30 -7.84 9.16
CA VAL A 56 11.96 -7.98 9.76
C VAL A 56 11.17 -9.03 8.96
N THR A 57 10.59 -10.00 9.67
CA THR A 57 9.80 -11.12 9.12
C THR A 57 8.49 -11.30 9.87
N VAL A 58 7.59 -12.14 9.35
CA VAL A 58 6.45 -12.69 10.10
C VAL A 58 6.70 -14.17 10.37
N ASN A 59 6.65 -14.59 11.62
CA ASN A 59 6.75 -15.99 12.06
C ASN A 59 7.98 -16.69 11.43
N GLY A 60 9.15 -16.03 11.49
CA GLY A 60 10.43 -16.44 10.95
C GLY A 60 10.53 -16.57 9.42
N GLN A 61 9.50 -16.17 8.66
CA GLN A 61 9.38 -16.47 7.22
C GLN A 61 9.66 -15.26 6.32
N PHE A 62 10.47 -15.49 5.29
CA PHE A 62 10.72 -14.56 4.19
C PHE A 62 10.72 -15.30 2.83
N PRO A 63 9.76 -15.01 1.92
CA PRO A 63 8.55 -14.20 2.13
C PRO A 63 7.66 -14.76 3.24
N GLY A 64 6.83 -13.91 3.83
CA GLY A 64 5.95 -14.25 4.95
C GLY A 64 4.80 -15.22 4.60
N PRO A 65 4.09 -15.72 5.62
CA PRO A 65 3.07 -16.75 5.47
C PRO A 65 1.89 -16.29 4.59
N ARG A 66 1.32 -17.26 3.87
CA ARG A 66 0.12 -17.06 3.05
C ARG A 66 -1.14 -16.94 3.91
N ILE A 67 -1.98 -15.96 3.58
CA ILE A 67 -3.40 -15.94 3.98
C ILE A 67 -4.21 -16.68 2.93
N VAL A 68 -5.20 -17.47 3.35
CA VAL A 68 -6.10 -18.23 2.46
C VAL A 68 -7.53 -18.09 2.95
N ALA A 69 -8.32 -17.31 2.22
CA ALA A 69 -9.73 -17.07 2.47
C ALA A 69 -10.58 -17.54 1.28
N ARG A 70 -11.89 -17.69 1.49
CA ARG A 70 -12.88 -17.65 0.42
C ARG A 70 -13.50 -16.27 0.33
N GLU A 71 -14.05 -15.94 -0.82
CA GLU A 71 -15.05 -14.89 -0.90
C GLU A 71 -16.19 -15.13 0.11
N GLY A 72 -16.53 -14.08 0.87
CA GLY A 72 -17.47 -14.11 1.99
C GLY A 72 -16.82 -14.31 3.36
N ASP A 73 -15.63 -14.93 3.45
CA ASP A 73 -14.98 -15.18 4.74
C ASP A 73 -14.58 -13.87 5.46
N ARG A 74 -14.72 -13.87 6.79
CA ARG A 74 -14.13 -12.84 7.65
C ARG A 74 -12.69 -13.20 7.96
N VAL A 75 -11.76 -12.25 7.89
CA VAL A 75 -10.35 -12.45 8.19
C VAL A 75 -9.99 -11.62 9.41
N ALA A 76 -9.43 -12.28 10.42
CA ALA A 76 -8.97 -11.68 11.67
C ALA A 76 -7.48 -12.02 11.88
N VAL A 77 -6.60 -11.03 11.70
CA VAL A 77 -5.15 -11.18 11.88
C VAL A 77 -4.70 -10.40 13.12
N ARG A 78 -4.23 -11.11 14.14
CA ARG A 78 -3.52 -10.51 15.27
C ARG A 78 -2.06 -10.32 14.90
N VAL A 79 -1.66 -9.07 14.65
CA VAL A 79 -0.26 -8.69 14.45
C VAL A 79 0.33 -8.29 15.79
N ILE A 80 1.48 -8.86 16.15
CA ILE A 80 2.22 -8.63 17.38
C ILE A 80 3.60 -8.13 16.99
N ASN A 81 4.02 -6.97 17.50
CA ASN A 81 5.29 -6.36 17.13
C ASN A 81 6.38 -6.65 18.16
N HIS A 82 7.36 -7.49 17.81
CA HIS A 82 8.52 -7.82 18.65
C HIS A 82 9.80 -7.10 18.19
N VAL A 83 9.78 -6.36 17.07
CA VAL A 83 10.96 -5.63 16.56
C VAL A 83 11.10 -4.24 17.19
N PRO A 84 12.30 -3.65 17.27
CA PRO A 84 12.55 -2.35 17.91
C PRO A 84 12.04 -1.14 17.09
N TYR A 85 11.21 -1.38 16.07
CA TYR A 85 10.71 -0.38 15.13
C TYR A 85 9.18 -0.36 15.14
N ASN A 86 8.59 0.77 14.75
CA ASN A 86 7.15 0.90 14.52
C ASN A 86 6.72 0.10 13.28
N VAL A 87 5.62 -0.67 13.37
CA VAL A 87 5.14 -1.53 12.28
C VAL A 87 3.65 -1.30 12.00
N THR A 88 3.25 -1.34 10.74
CA THR A 88 1.86 -1.58 10.30
C THR A 88 1.84 -2.63 9.19
N ILE A 89 0.69 -3.25 8.93
CA ILE A 89 0.50 -4.20 7.83
C ILE A 89 -0.72 -3.76 7.00
N HIS A 90 -0.53 -3.60 5.70
CA HIS A 90 -1.59 -3.38 4.72
C HIS A 90 -1.96 -4.66 3.98
N TRP A 91 -3.22 -4.72 3.54
CA TRP A 91 -3.85 -5.84 2.87
C TRP A 91 -4.11 -5.45 1.41
N HIS A 92 -3.04 -5.37 0.61
CA HIS A 92 -3.02 -4.77 -0.73
C HIS A 92 -4.22 -5.15 -1.58
N GLY A 93 -4.98 -4.15 -2.02
CA GLY A 93 -6.16 -4.31 -2.86
C GLY A 93 -7.40 -4.91 -2.18
N VAL A 94 -7.38 -5.25 -0.88
CA VAL A 94 -8.60 -5.60 -0.14
C VAL A 94 -9.44 -4.34 0.03
N ARG A 95 -10.71 -4.36 -0.39
CA ARG A 95 -11.55 -3.15 -0.48
C ARG A 95 -11.96 -2.50 0.88
N GLN A 96 -11.49 -3.03 2.01
CA GLN A 96 -11.77 -2.57 3.39
C GLN A 96 -13.18 -1.97 3.63
N LEU A 97 -14.20 -2.68 3.15
CA LEU A 97 -15.56 -2.15 3.01
C LEU A 97 -16.21 -1.95 4.38
N ARG A 98 -16.16 -0.71 4.88
CA ARG A 98 -16.50 -0.32 6.27
C ARG A 98 -15.53 -0.86 7.33
N SER A 99 -14.28 -1.14 6.96
CA SER A 99 -13.22 -1.61 7.86
C SER A 99 -11.90 -0.84 7.69
N GLY A 100 -11.94 0.41 7.20
CA GLY A 100 -10.74 1.20 6.89
C GLY A 100 -9.75 1.43 8.04
N TRP A 101 -10.17 1.31 9.31
CA TRP A 101 -9.24 1.29 10.45
C TRP A 101 -8.27 0.10 10.42
N ALA A 102 -8.67 -1.00 9.78
CA ALA A 102 -7.86 -2.20 9.54
C ALA A 102 -7.20 -2.20 8.15
N ASP A 103 -7.07 -1.05 7.47
CA ASP A 103 -6.41 -0.99 6.18
C ASP A 103 -4.88 -1.08 6.27
N GLY A 104 -4.22 -0.41 7.23
CA GLY A 104 -2.76 -0.47 7.43
C GLY A 104 -1.91 0.81 7.29
N PRO A 105 -2.17 1.78 6.40
CA PRO A 105 -1.19 2.85 6.11
C PRO A 105 -0.96 3.78 7.31
N ALA A 106 0.31 3.87 7.71
CA ALA A 106 0.74 4.58 8.91
C ALA A 106 0.48 6.08 8.81
N TYR A 107 -0.13 6.66 9.84
CA TYR A 107 -0.61 8.04 9.90
C TYR A 107 -1.68 8.41 8.86
N VAL A 108 -2.18 7.44 8.07
CA VAL A 108 -3.34 7.63 7.21
C VAL A 108 -4.58 7.01 7.86
N THR A 109 -4.57 5.72 8.20
CA THR A 109 -5.69 5.08 8.92
C THR A 109 -5.44 4.88 10.40
N GLN A 110 -4.20 4.63 10.77
CA GLN A 110 -3.83 4.24 12.13
C GLN A 110 -2.47 4.85 12.52
N CYS A 111 -2.26 5.02 13.82
CA CYS A 111 -0.90 5.12 14.32
C CYS A 111 -0.21 3.74 14.19
N PRO A 112 1.13 3.69 14.08
CA PRO A 112 1.86 2.43 14.02
C PRO A 112 1.69 1.58 15.28
N ILE A 113 1.87 0.26 15.14
CA ILE A 113 1.97 -0.67 16.27
C ILE A 113 3.37 -0.53 16.88
N PRO A 114 3.52 -0.07 18.14
CA PRO A 114 4.83 0.04 18.78
C PRO A 114 5.38 -1.33 19.20
N THR A 115 6.68 -1.39 19.49
CA THR A 115 7.35 -2.57 20.06
C THR A 115 6.63 -3.06 21.32
N GLY A 116 6.46 -4.38 21.45
CA GLY A 116 5.76 -5.04 22.55
C GLY A 116 4.23 -4.88 22.54
N ARG A 117 3.63 -4.34 21.46
CA ARG A 117 2.18 -4.17 21.31
C ARG A 117 1.61 -5.05 20.21
N SER A 118 0.29 -5.22 20.21
CA SER A 118 -0.43 -5.98 19.19
C SER A 118 -1.71 -5.26 18.74
N TYR A 119 -2.06 -5.42 17.47
CA TYR A 119 -3.30 -4.92 16.86
C TYR A 119 -4.03 -6.07 16.14
N VAL A 120 -5.37 -6.02 16.08
CA VAL A 120 -6.18 -7.02 15.39
C VAL A 120 -6.84 -6.39 14.17
N TYR A 121 -6.33 -6.72 13.00
CA TYR A 121 -6.95 -6.37 11.73
C TYR A 121 -8.13 -7.30 11.49
N ASN A 122 -9.33 -6.75 11.28
CA ASN A 122 -10.57 -7.51 11.15
C ASN A 122 -11.44 -6.94 10.03
N PHE A 123 -11.64 -7.72 8.97
CA PHE A 123 -12.36 -7.33 7.75
C PHE A 123 -13.02 -8.53 7.08
N THR A 124 -13.87 -8.30 6.08
CA THR A 124 -14.57 -9.35 5.33
C THR A 124 -14.24 -9.24 3.85
N ILE A 125 -13.96 -10.38 3.20
CA ILE A 125 -13.67 -10.42 1.76
C ILE A 125 -15.00 -10.39 0.98
N VAL A 126 -15.27 -9.29 0.26
CA VAL A 126 -16.56 -9.09 -0.44
C VAL A 126 -16.33 -8.70 -1.90
N GLY A 127 -16.88 -9.50 -2.83
CA GLY A 127 -16.84 -9.21 -4.27
C GLY A 127 -15.46 -9.42 -4.92
N GLN A 128 -14.54 -10.13 -4.27
CA GLN A 128 -13.15 -10.33 -4.71
C GLN A 128 -12.82 -11.83 -4.70
N ARG A 129 -12.00 -12.27 -5.66
CA ARG A 129 -11.60 -13.67 -5.87
C ARG A 129 -10.42 -13.71 -6.83
N GLY A 130 -9.37 -14.45 -6.52
CA GLY A 130 -8.10 -14.34 -7.25
C GLY A 130 -6.91 -14.28 -6.30
N THR A 131 -5.92 -13.43 -6.60
CA THR A 131 -4.73 -13.22 -5.76
C THR A 131 -4.62 -11.76 -5.36
N LEU A 132 -4.28 -11.53 -4.10
CA LEU A 132 -3.81 -10.25 -3.54
C LEU A 132 -2.54 -10.52 -2.72
N PHE A 133 -2.02 -9.54 -2.00
CA PHE A 133 -0.91 -9.74 -1.06
C PHE A 133 -1.03 -8.82 0.14
N TRP A 134 -0.23 -9.05 1.18
CA TRP A 134 -0.09 -8.18 2.33
C TRP A 134 1.37 -7.72 2.43
N HIS A 135 1.60 -6.52 2.96
CA HIS A 135 2.95 -5.99 3.18
C HIS A 135 2.98 -4.94 4.29
N ALA A 136 4.16 -4.58 4.79
CA ALA A 136 4.30 -3.46 5.70
C ALA A 136 3.91 -2.14 5.03
N HIS A 137 3.25 -1.23 5.77
CA HIS A 137 2.85 0.08 5.23
C HIS A 137 3.39 1.24 6.07
N ILE A 138 4.68 1.13 6.38
CA ILE A 138 5.52 2.14 7.01
C ILE A 138 6.97 1.94 6.56
N SER A 139 7.64 3.03 6.18
CA SER A 139 9.04 3.05 5.73
C SER A 139 9.34 2.04 4.60
N TRP A 140 10.55 1.48 4.53
CA TRP A 140 10.98 0.48 3.55
C TRP A 140 10.90 -0.96 4.06
N LEU A 141 10.24 -1.20 5.21
CA LEU A 141 9.98 -2.54 5.76
C LEU A 141 9.28 -3.48 4.75
N ARG A 142 8.55 -2.94 3.76
CA ARG A 142 7.93 -3.73 2.67
C ARG A 142 8.94 -4.43 1.75
N ALA A 143 10.25 -4.16 1.89
CA ALA A 143 11.32 -4.89 1.21
C ALA A 143 11.50 -6.33 1.72
N THR A 144 11.05 -6.65 2.93
CA THR A 144 11.11 -8.01 3.50
C THR A 144 9.80 -8.48 4.13
N LEU A 145 9.00 -7.55 4.65
CA LEU A 145 7.78 -7.86 5.39
C LEU A 145 6.56 -7.88 4.44
N TYR A 146 6.43 -8.95 3.65
CA TYR A 146 5.32 -9.18 2.72
C TYR A 146 4.98 -10.68 2.57
N GLY A 147 3.76 -10.99 2.13
CA GLY A 147 3.31 -12.35 1.84
C GLY A 147 1.97 -12.40 1.08
N PRO A 148 1.57 -13.55 0.51
CA PRO A 148 0.45 -13.62 -0.43
C PRO A 148 -0.92 -13.77 0.28
N ILE A 149 -1.96 -13.18 -0.30
CA ILE A 149 -3.37 -13.40 0.07
C ILE A 149 -4.04 -14.18 -1.08
N ILE A 150 -4.41 -15.43 -0.83
CA ILE A 150 -5.15 -16.25 -1.79
C ILE A 150 -6.63 -16.15 -1.46
N ILE A 151 -7.42 -15.60 -2.38
CA ILE A 151 -8.88 -15.56 -2.27
C ILE A 151 -9.46 -16.61 -3.23
N LEU A 152 -9.88 -17.73 -2.66
CA LEU A 152 -10.61 -18.76 -3.38
C LEU A 152 -12.05 -18.29 -3.67
N PRO A 153 -12.72 -18.81 -4.72
CA PRO A 153 -14.14 -18.58 -4.91
C PRO A 153 -14.98 -18.98 -3.69
N GLN A 154 -16.20 -18.46 -3.58
CA GLN A 154 -17.18 -18.89 -2.58
C GLN A 154 -17.37 -20.42 -2.60
N LEU A 155 -17.77 -21.02 -1.47
CA LEU A 155 -18.00 -22.47 -1.42
C LEU A 155 -19.08 -22.89 -2.44
N GLY A 156 -18.86 -24.00 -3.15
CA GLY A 156 -19.73 -24.45 -4.25
C GLY A 156 -19.54 -23.71 -5.59
N VAL A 157 -18.85 -22.55 -5.61
CA VAL A 157 -18.59 -21.81 -6.85
C VAL A 157 -17.31 -22.32 -7.54
N PRO A 158 -17.38 -22.78 -8.80
CA PRO A 158 -16.19 -23.09 -9.60
C PRO A 158 -15.54 -21.81 -10.17
N TYR A 159 -14.26 -21.91 -10.51
CA TYR A 159 -13.58 -20.95 -11.39
C TYR A 159 -14.31 -20.84 -12.76
N PRO A 160 -14.20 -19.71 -13.48
CA PRO A 160 -14.71 -19.57 -14.85
C PRO A 160 -13.88 -20.33 -15.91
N PHE A 161 -12.78 -20.95 -15.48
CA PHE A 161 -11.87 -21.77 -16.29
C PHE A 161 -11.69 -23.15 -15.62
N THR A 162 -11.22 -24.14 -16.37
CA THR A 162 -10.96 -25.50 -15.88
C THR A 162 -10.09 -25.48 -14.62
N LYS A 163 -10.56 -26.13 -13.55
CA LYS A 163 -9.89 -26.16 -12.25
C LYS A 163 -8.42 -26.63 -12.41
N PRO A 164 -7.42 -25.85 -11.94
CA PRO A 164 -6.02 -26.22 -12.07
C PRO A 164 -5.67 -27.44 -11.21
N TYR A 165 -4.66 -28.21 -11.63
CA TYR A 165 -4.14 -29.36 -10.87
C TYR A 165 -3.45 -28.90 -9.57
N ARG A 166 -2.72 -27.78 -9.61
CA ARG A 166 -2.14 -27.09 -8.45
C ARG A 166 -2.10 -25.58 -8.68
N GLU A 167 -2.04 -24.84 -7.59
CA GLU A 167 -1.89 -23.39 -7.56
C GLU A 167 -0.57 -23.04 -6.84
N VAL A 168 0.21 -22.10 -7.37
CA VAL A 168 1.56 -21.79 -6.87
C VAL A 168 1.81 -20.28 -6.86
N PRO A 169 2.04 -19.65 -5.69
CA PRO A 169 2.53 -18.27 -5.62
C PRO A 169 3.93 -18.11 -6.24
N VAL A 170 4.09 -17.04 -7.00
CA VAL A 170 5.37 -16.60 -7.58
C VAL A 170 5.48 -15.11 -7.27
N ILE A 171 6.17 -14.80 -6.17
CA ILE A 171 6.28 -13.44 -5.64
C ILE A 171 7.62 -12.87 -6.09
N PHE A 172 7.58 -11.77 -6.85
CA PHE A 172 8.77 -10.99 -7.18
C PHE A 172 9.06 -10.00 -6.05
N GLY A 173 10.34 -9.72 -5.80
CA GLY A 173 10.78 -8.73 -4.82
C GLY A 173 12.27 -8.44 -4.96
N GLU A 174 12.77 -7.40 -4.31
CA GLU A 174 14.18 -6.99 -4.36
C GLU A 174 14.96 -7.42 -3.11
N TRP A 175 16.29 -7.45 -3.21
CA TRP A 175 17.21 -7.69 -2.09
C TRP A 175 18.39 -6.73 -2.10
N TRP A 176 18.70 -6.19 -0.92
CA TRP A 176 19.92 -5.44 -0.61
C TRP A 176 20.72 -6.20 0.44
N LYS A 177 22.05 -6.28 0.30
CA LYS A 177 22.96 -6.77 1.36
C LYS A 177 22.98 -5.83 2.56
N ALA A 178 22.86 -4.52 2.32
CA ALA A 178 22.72 -3.51 3.37
C ALA A 178 21.32 -3.51 3.98
N ASP A 179 21.17 -2.88 5.15
CA ASP A 179 19.88 -2.59 5.76
C ASP A 179 19.09 -1.59 4.91
N THR A 180 17.82 -1.91 4.64
CA THR A 180 16.90 -1.11 3.83
C THR A 180 16.40 0.12 4.57
N GLU A 181 16.27 0.07 5.89
CA GLU A 181 15.93 1.24 6.70
C GLU A 181 17.08 2.25 6.72
N ALA A 182 18.33 1.77 6.85
CA ALA A 182 19.52 2.61 6.68
C ALA A 182 19.60 3.26 5.28
N ILE A 183 19.26 2.54 4.20
CA ILE A 183 19.25 3.08 2.82
C ILE A 183 18.23 4.21 2.66
N ILE A 184 16.96 4.00 3.06
CA ILE A 184 15.94 5.04 2.92
C ILE A 184 16.23 6.24 3.83
N HIS A 185 16.71 6.00 5.06
CA HIS A 185 17.13 7.06 5.97
C HIS A 185 18.26 7.91 5.39
N GLN A 186 19.27 7.29 4.77
CA GLN A 186 20.34 8.01 4.05
C GLN A 186 19.76 8.86 2.90
N ALA A 187 18.88 8.29 2.07
CA ALA A 187 18.26 9.00 0.94
C ALA A 187 17.41 10.20 1.40
N LEU A 188 16.67 10.07 2.51
CA LEU A 188 15.92 11.17 3.13
C LEU A 188 16.86 12.25 3.69
N GLN A 189 17.97 11.86 4.32
CA GLN A 189 18.96 12.79 4.87
C GLN A 189 19.68 13.58 3.78
N THR A 190 20.21 12.94 2.74
CA THR A 190 20.94 13.64 1.66
C THR A 190 20.01 14.25 0.61
N GLY A 191 18.78 13.74 0.47
CA GLY A 191 17.87 14.10 -0.61
C GLY A 191 18.27 13.53 -1.97
N GLY A 192 19.18 12.56 -2.04
CA GLY A 192 19.47 11.79 -3.24
C GLY A 192 18.43 10.69 -3.51
N GLY A 193 18.57 9.98 -4.63
CA GLY A 193 17.90 8.69 -4.83
C GLY A 193 18.53 7.59 -3.95
N PRO A 194 17.75 6.59 -3.49
CA PRO A 194 18.26 5.45 -2.73
C PRO A 194 19.26 4.60 -3.53
N ASN A 195 19.95 3.68 -2.83
CA ASN A 195 20.75 2.66 -3.50
C ASN A 195 19.82 1.66 -4.23
N VAL A 196 20.15 1.30 -5.46
CA VAL A 196 19.50 0.19 -6.19
C VAL A 196 19.72 -1.16 -5.49
N SER A 197 18.90 -2.16 -5.78
CA SER A 197 19.06 -3.51 -5.23
C SER A 197 20.35 -4.19 -5.70
N ASP A 198 20.80 -5.17 -4.90
CA ASP A 198 21.89 -6.07 -5.27
C ASP A 198 21.40 -7.29 -6.07
N ALA A 199 20.09 -7.58 -6.02
CA ALA A 199 19.40 -8.59 -6.83
C ALA A 199 17.87 -8.44 -6.78
N TYR A 200 17.20 -8.82 -7.87
CA TYR A 200 15.81 -9.27 -7.82
C TYR A 200 15.70 -10.70 -7.31
N THR A 201 14.51 -11.08 -6.87
CA THR A 201 14.21 -12.39 -6.26
C THR A 201 12.88 -12.94 -6.76
N ILE A 202 12.78 -14.28 -6.84
CA ILE A 202 11.53 -15.01 -7.04
C ILE A 202 11.31 -15.86 -5.78
N ASN A 203 10.18 -15.64 -5.10
CA ASN A 203 9.89 -16.20 -3.77
C ASN A 203 11.04 -15.98 -2.77
N GLY A 204 11.61 -14.77 -2.74
CA GLY A 204 12.71 -14.37 -1.86
C GLY A 204 14.07 -15.02 -2.16
N LEU A 205 14.25 -15.58 -3.37
CA LEU A 205 15.46 -16.28 -3.80
C LEU A 205 16.00 -15.66 -5.12
N PRO A 206 17.27 -15.19 -5.19
CA PRO A 206 17.85 -14.64 -6.43
C PRO A 206 18.09 -15.71 -7.53
N GLY A 207 18.32 -16.96 -7.14
CA GLY A 207 18.56 -18.05 -8.10
C GLY A 207 19.93 -18.00 -8.77
N PRO A 208 20.12 -18.70 -9.91
CA PRO A 208 21.43 -19.16 -10.37
C PRO A 208 22.20 -18.16 -11.23
N LEU A 209 21.62 -16.99 -11.51
CA LEU A 209 22.30 -15.90 -12.25
C LEU A 209 23.08 -14.95 -11.33
N TYR A 210 22.90 -15.07 -10.00
CA TYR A 210 23.67 -14.31 -9.02
C TYR A 210 24.64 -15.20 -8.24
N ASN A 211 25.74 -14.60 -7.80
CA ASN A 211 26.73 -15.27 -6.97
C ASN A 211 26.09 -15.87 -5.70
N CYS A 212 26.63 -17.03 -5.29
CA CYS A 212 26.21 -17.80 -4.12
C CYS A 212 24.74 -18.25 -4.06
N SER A 213 23.94 -18.03 -5.11
CA SER A 213 22.47 -18.17 -5.05
C SER A 213 21.90 -19.34 -5.86
N ALA A 214 22.75 -20.09 -6.57
CA ALA A 214 22.33 -21.20 -7.43
C ALA A 214 21.79 -22.43 -6.69
N LYS A 215 22.29 -22.74 -5.47
CA LYS A 215 21.87 -23.92 -4.69
C LYS A 215 20.37 -23.87 -4.36
N ASP A 216 19.94 -22.72 -3.85
CA ASP A 216 18.60 -22.51 -3.28
C ASP A 216 17.58 -21.97 -4.31
N THR A 217 17.93 -22.01 -5.61
CA THR A 217 17.05 -21.60 -6.73
C THR A 217 15.64 -22.18 -6.60
N PHE A 218 14.63 -21.31 -6.65
CA PHE A 218 13.22 -21.73 -6.66
C PHE A 218 12.94 -22.67 -7.84
N LYS A 219 12.32 -23.83 -7.55
CA LYS A 219 12.05 -24.91 -8.52
C LYS A 219 10.57 -25.25 -8.60
N LEU A 220 9.92 -24.80 -9.66
CA LEU A 220 8.52 -25.14 -10.00
C LEU A 220 8.48 -26.54 -10.62
N LYS A 221 8.11 -27.55 -9.82
CA LYS A 221 8.02 -28.95 -10.29
C LYS A 221 6.65 -29.26 -10.90
N VAL A 222 6.62 -29.48 -12.22
CA VAL A 222 5.39 -29.75 -12.99
C VAL A 222 5.27 -31.22 -13.41
N LYS A 223 4.03 -31.72 -13.59
CA LYS A 223 3.76 -33.01 -14.24
C LYS A 223 3.37 -32.78 -15.71
N PRO A 224 3.82 -33.64 -16.66
CA PRO A 224 3.33 -33.60 -18.04
C PRO A 224 1.79 -33.60 -18.13
N GLY A 225 1.25 -32.81 -19.05
CA GLY A 225 -0.19 -32.73 -19.33
C GLY A 225 -1.06 -32.23 -18.17
N LYS A 226 -0.51 -31.45 -17.23
CA LYS A 226 -1.26 -30.83 -16.13
C LYS A 226 -1.19 -29.30 -16.19
N THR A 227 -2.32 -28.64 -15.95
CA THR A 227 -2.43 -27.18 -15.87
C THR A 227 -2.18 -26.69 -14.46
N TYR A 228 -1.36 -25.65 -14.31
CA TYR A 228 -1.00 -25.01 -13.05
C TYR A 228 -1.47 -23.56 -13.06
N LEU A 229 -2.07 -23.09 -11.97
CA LEU A 229 -2.36 -21.66 -11.79
C LEU A 229 -1.17 -21.02 -11.07
N LEU A 230 -0.36 -20.27 -11.82
CA LEU A 230 0.69 -19.45 -11.22
C LEU A 230 0.07 -18.15 -10.74
N ARG A 231 0.25 -17.84 -9.46
CA ARG A 231 -0.30 -16.67 -8.79
C ARG A 231 0.81 -15.64 -8.64
N LEU A 232 0.96 -14.78 -9.64
CA LEU A 232 2.05 -13.81 -9.73
C LEU A 232 1.71 -12.57 -8.88
N ILE A 233 2.70 -12.08 -8.15
CA ILE A 233 2.63 -10.88 -7.30
C ILE A 233 3.93 -10.11 -7.50
N ASN A 234 3.88 -8.82 -7.83
CA ASN A 234 5.09 -7.99 -7.75
C ASN A 234 5.10 -7.19 -6.43
N ALA A 235 5.93 -7.65 -5.49
CA ALA A 235 6.20 -7.00 -4.20
C ALA A 235 7.59 -6.31 -4.17
N ALA A 236 8.20 -6.05 -5.33
CA ALA A 236 9.37 -5.19 -5.45
C ALA A 236 9.07 -3.77 -4.93
N LEU A 237 10.11 -3.05 -4.50
CA LEU A 237 9.99 -1.63 -4.17
C LEU A 237 9.88 -0.78 -5.43
N ASN A 238 10.78 -1.00 -6.39
CA ASN A 238 11.10 -0.03 -7.43
C ASN A 238 10.56 -0.43 -8.81
N ASP A 239 10.80 -1.66 -9.28
CA ASP A 239 10.72 -1.93 -10.72
C ASP A 239 9.49 -2.74 -11.17
N GLU A 240 8.90 -2.28 -12.28
CA GLU A 240 8.04 -3.10 -13.12
C GLU A 240 8.84 -4.24 -13.72
N LEU A 241 8.25 -5.43 -13.86
CA LEU A 241 8.99 -6.61 -14.30
C LEU A 241 8.39 -7.23 -15.56
N PHE A 242 9.21 -7.39 -16.60
CA PHE A 242 8.94 -8.35 -17.66
C PHE A 242 9.21 -9.76 -17.14
N PHE A 243 8.25 -10.68 -17.27
CA PHE A 243 8.37 -12.07 -16.83
C PHE A 243 8.04 -13.07 -17.95
N SER A 244 8.88 -14.10 -18.13
CA SER A 244 8.68 -15.15 -19.14
C SER A 244 9.15 -16.52 -18.66
N ILE A 245 8.64 -17.58 -19.29
CA ILE A 245 9.01 -18.98 -19.04
C ILE A 245 9.49 -19.60 -20.35
N ALA A 246 10.74 -20.07 -20.40
CA ALA A 246 11.34 -20.57 -21.64
C ALA A 246 10.48 -21.67 -22.28
N ASN A 247 10.15 -21.50 -23.56
CA ASN A 247 9.37 -22.44 -24.37
C ASN A 247 7.98 -22.79 -23.79
N HIS A 248 7.37 -21.90 -23.00
CA HIS A 248 6.00 -22.05 -22.47
C HIS A 248 5.20 -20.75 -22.57
N THR A 249 4.14 -20.77 -23.36
CA THR A 249 3.06 -19.77 -23.33
C THR A 249 2.21 -19.96 -22.08
N VAL A 250 1.65 -18.88 -21.54
CA VAL A 250 0.71 -18.90 -20.40
C VAL A 250 -0.54 -18.08 -20.71
N THR A 251 -1.70 -18.53 -20.23
CA THR A 251 -2.98 -17.84 -20.42
C THR A 251 -3.29 -16.96 -19.21
N VAL A 252 -3.38 -15.64 -19.39
CA VAL A 252 -3.81 -14.70 -18.33
C VAL A 252 -5.30 -14.88 -18.06
N VAL A 253 -5.71 -15.00 -16.79
CA VAL A 253 -7.12 -15.25 -16.41
C VAL A 253 -7.66 -14.39 -15.25
N ASP A 254 -6.79 -13.75 -14.48
CA ASP A 254 -7.12 -12.97 -13.29
C ASP A 254 -6.09 -11.87 -13.09
N VAL A 255 -6.52 -10.68 -12.68
CA VAL A 255 -5.65 -9.58 -12.23
C VAL A 255 -6.27 -8.92 -11.01
N ASP A 256 -5.48 -8.50 -10.04
CA ASP A 256 -5.90 -7.65 -8.91
C ASP A 256 -7.13 -8.17 -8.12
N GLY A 257 -7.36 -9.50 -8.13
CA GLY A 257 -8.51 -10.16 -7.50
C GLY A 257 -9.82 -10.12 -8.31
N VAL A 258 -9.73 -9.97 -9.63
CA VAL A 258 -10.85 -9.93 -10.59
C VAL A 258 -10.50 -10.74 -11.87
N TYR A 259 -11.48 -11.47 -12.43
CA TYR A 259 -11.29 -12.22 -13.67
C TYR A 259 -11.29 -11.33 -14.92
N VAL A 260 -10.37 -11.63 -15.84
CA VAL A 260 -10.26 -10.99 -17.17
C VAL A 260 -10.71 -11.92 -18.27
N LYS A 261 -10.92 -11.38 -19.48
CA LYS A 261 -11.09 -12.20 -20.70
C LYS A 261 -9.77 -12.94 -20.97
N PRO A 262 -9.78 -14.29 -21.05
CA PRO A 262 -8.54 -15.04 -21.18
C PRO A 262 -7.76 -14.72 -22.46
N PHE A 263 -6.44 -14.55 -22.34
CA PHE A 263 -5.55 -14.40 -23.49
C PHE A 263 -4.17 -14.99 -23.24
N ASP A 264 -3.54 -15.49 -24.30
CA ASP A 264 -2.21 -16.10 -24.23
C ASP A 264 -1.08 -15.08 -24.37
N ALA A 265 0.01 -15.32 -23.65
CA ALA A 265 1.23 -14.52 -23.69
C ALA A 265 2.48 -15.37 -23.38
N GLU A 266 3.60 -15.04 -24.01
CA GLU A 266 4.91 -15.66 -23.74
C GLU A 266 5.75 -14.84 -22.74
N THR A 267 5.54 -13.52 -22.73
CA THR A 267 6.05 -12.59 -21.73
C THR A 267 4.88 -11.78 -21.16
N LEU A 268 4.94 -11.48 -19.87
CA LEU A 268 4.01 -10.62 -19.14
C LEU A 268 4.74 -9.36 -18.69
N LEU A 269 4.01 -8.27 -18.44
CA LEU A 269 4.49 -7.14 -17.63
C LEU A 269 3.70 -7.11 -16.31
N ILE A 270 4.38 -6.87 -15.19
CA ILE A 270 3.75 -6.73 -13.86
C ILE A 270 4.41 -5.60 -13.05
N THR A 271 3.66 -4.53 -12.82
CA THR A 271 4.05 -3.34 -12.03
C THR A 271 4.04 -3.67 -10.52
N PRO A 272 4.89 -3.06 -9.65
CA PRO A 272 4.76 -3.18 -8.20
C PRO A 272 3.32 -2.97 -7.70
N GLY A 273 2.89 -3.77 -6.73
CA GLY A 273 1.52 -3.78 -6.22
C GLY A 273 0.53 -4.61 -7.06
N GLN A 274 0.80 -4.88 -8.33
CA GLN A 274 -0.12 -5.69 -9.14
C GLN A 274 -0.05 -7.18 -8.81
N THR A 275 -1.17 -7.87 -9.03
CA THR A 275 -1.21 -9.33 -9.08
C THR A 275 -1.75 -9.81 -10.42
N THR A 276 -1.37 -11.01 -10.83
CA THR A 276 -1.85 -11.63 -12.07
C THR A 276 -1.81 -13.14 -11.93
N ASN A 277 -2.92 -13.83 -12.18
CA ASN A 277 -2.90 -15.29 -12.25
C ASN A 277 -2.89 -15.75 -13.71
N VAL A 278 -2.00 -16.69 -14.01
CA VAL A 278 -1.86 -17.28 -15.32
C VAL A 278 -1.96 -18.80 -15.27
N LEU A 279 -2.59 -19.40 -16.27
CA LEU A 279 -2.60 -20.83 -16.49
C LEU A 279 -1.34 -21.23 -17.27
N LEU A 280 -0.46 -21.96 -16.60
CA LEU A 280 0.66 -22.66 -17.21
C LEU A 280 0.21 -24.06 -17.62
N HIS A 281 0.14 -24.31 -18.93
CA HIS A 281 -0.11 -25.64 -19.48
C HIS A 281 1.21 -26.39 -19.62
N ALA A 282 1.44 -27.40 -18.77
CA ALA A 282 2.62 -28.26 -18.90
C ALA A 282 2.49 -29.16 -20.15
N LYS A 283 3.58 -29.24 -20.93
CA LYS A 283 3.71 -30.05 -22.15
C LYS A 283 3.20 -31.48 -21.90
N PRO A 284 2.53 -32.13 -22.87
CA PRO A 284 1.88 -33.43 -22.64
C PRO A 284 2.88 -34.59 -22.40
N TYR A 285 4.15 -34.42 -22.74
CA TYR A 285 5.24 -35.39 -22.55
C TYR A 285 6.33 -34.83 -21.61
N TYR A 286 7.19 -35.72 -21.10
CA TYR A 286 8.42 -35.33 -20.40
C TYR A 286 9.46 -34.83 -21.42
N PRO A 287 9.87 -33.54 -21.39
CA PRO A 287 10.60 -32.94 -22.50
C PRO A 287 12.13 -33.16 -22.47
N ASN A 288 12.65 -33.98 -21.55
CA ASN A 288 14.09 -34.20 -21.33
C ASN A 288 14.92 -32.89 -21.13
N ALA A 289 14.29 -31.82 -20.65
CA ALA A 289 14.89 -30.50 -20.50
C ALA A 289 14.34 -29.74 -19.27
N MET A 290 15.09 -28.73 -18.84
CA MET A 290 14.70 -27.72 -17.85
C MET A 290 14.50 -26.36 -18.53
N PHE A 291 13.74 -25.48 -17.88
CA PHE A 291 13.34 -24.20 -18.46
C PHE A 291 13.49 -23.11 -17.40
N PHE A 292 14.15 -21.99 -17.69
CA PHE A 292 14.13 -20.85 -16.79
C PHE A 292 12.77 -20.14 -16.83
N MET A 293 12.34 -19.71 -15.65
CA MET A 293 11.33 -18.69 -15.41
C MET A 293 12.09 -17.42 -15.02
N THR A 294 12.14 -16.39 -15.86
CA THR A 294 13.00 -15.21 -15.62
C THR A 294 12.19 -13.93 -15.49
N ALA A 295 12.64 -13.01 -14.64
CA ALA A 295 12.15 -11.64 -14.62
C ALA A 295 13.29 -10.60 -14.73
N ARG A 296 13.01 -9.47 -15.38
CA ARG A 296 13.93 -8.32 -15.50
C ARG A 296 13.15 -6.99 -15.55
N PRO A 297 13.76 -5.84 -15.23
CA PRO A 297 13.05 -4.56 -15.15
C PRO A 297 12.48 -4.10 -16.50
N TYR A 298 11.36 -3.41 -16.40
CA TYR A 298 10.92 -2.36 -17.32
C TYR A 298 11.16 -1.01 -16.64
N ALA A 299 12.02 -0.18 -17.23
CA ALA A 299 12.51 1.08 -16.67
C ALA A 299 12.68 2.14 -17.76
N THR A 300 12.13 3.33 -17.54
CA THR A 300 12.14 4.47 -18.47
C THR A 300 12.73 5.76 -17.89
N GLY A 301 12.72 5.92 -16.57
CA GLY A 301 13.27 7.09 -15.87
C GLY A 301 14.79 7.19 -15.98
N SER A 302 15.33 8.41 -15.97
CA SER A 302 16.74 8.71 -16.31
C SER A 302 17.77 8.40 -15.21
N GLY A 303 17.36 7.77 -14.09
CA GLY A 303 18.25 7.45 -12.97
C GLY A 303 18.68 5.98 -12.93
N THR A 304 19.70 5.65 -12.13
CA THR A 304 20.17 4.26 -11.96
C THR A 304 19.09 3.33 -11.39
N PHE A 305 18.91 2.15 -11.98
CA PHE A 305 18.07 1.04 -11.50
C PHE A 305 18.90 -0.27 -11.47
N ASP A 306 18.40 -1.32 -10.82
CA ASP A 306 19.03 -2.65 -10.89
C ASP A 306 18.73 -3.28 -12.26
N ASN A 307 19.73 -3.37 -13.14
CA ASN A 307 19.58 -3.92 -14.50
C ASN A 307 19.94 -5.42 -14.59
N SER A 308 19.83 -6.15 -13.47
CA SER A 308 20.05 -7.60 -13.44
C SER A 308 18.82 -8.40 -13.91
N THR A 309 18.89 -9.73 -13.86
CA THR A 309 17.80 -10.63 -14.26
C THR A 309 17.75 -11.80 -13.29
N VAL A 310 16.60 -11.97 -12.63
CA VAL A 310 16.35 -13.10 -11.72
C VAL A 310 15.87 -14.32 -12.49
N ALA A 311 16.24 -15.52 -12.04
CA ALA A 311 15.82 -16.77 -12.64
C ALA A 311 15.42 -17.83 -11.60
N ALA A 312 14.25 -18.42 -11.80
CA ALA A 312 13.82 -19.68 -11.21
C ALA A 312 13.82 -20.79 -12.27
N VAL A 313 13.63 -22.05 -11.87
CA VAL A 313 13.62 -23.21 -12.79
C VAL A 313 12.26 -23.90 -12.78
N LEU A 314 11.68 -24.09 -13.96
CA LEU A 314 10.59 -25.02 -14.21
C LEU A 314 11.20 -26.40 -14.54
N GLU A 315 10.85 -27.40 -13.74
CA GLU A 315 11.38 -28.76 -13.79
C GLU A 315 10.22 -29.75 -14.00
N TYR A 316 10.29 -30.57 -15.05
CA TYR A 316 9.30 -31.64 -15.26
C TYR A 316 9.60 -32.86 -14.38
N GLN A 317 8.56 -33.47 -13.81
CA GLN A 317 8.64 -34.76 -13.17
C GLN A 317 8.74 -35.86 -14.24
N ASN A 318 9.78 -36.69 -14.16
CA ASN A 318 9.98 -37.83 -15.05
C ASN A 318 9.02 -38.97 -14.65
N PRO A 319 8.10 -39.41 -15.52
CA PRO A 319 7.13 -40.46 -15.18
C PRO A 319 7.76 -41.84 -15.02
N SER A 320 8.94 -42.09 -15.60
CA SER A 320 9.62 -43.39 -15.64
C SER A 320 10.61 -43.59 -14.48
N ARG A 321 10.56 -42.76 -13.43
CA ARG A 321 11.40 -42.90 -12.22
C ARG A 321 10.57 -42.78 -10.95
N SER A 322 10.43 -43.89 -10.24
CA SER A 322 9.66 -44.03 -9.00
C SER A 322 10.42 -43.65 -7.71
N SER A 323 11.75 -43.53 -7.77
CA SER A 323 12.62 -43.25 -6.62
C SER A 323 13.19 -41.82 -6.66
N PRO A 324 13.28 -41.11 -5.51
CA PRO A 324 13.81 -39.74 -5.47
C PRO A 324 15.33 -39.67 -5.61
N ALA A 325 15.80 -38.49 -6.07
CA ALA A 325 17.17 -37.99 -5.90
C ALA A 325 18.34 -38.72 -6.60
N VAL A 326 18.31 -38.76 -7.94
CA VAL A 326 19.52 -38.41 -8.71
C VAL A 326 19.13 -37.36 -9.75
N PHE A 327 19.68 -36.14 -9.62
CA PHE A 327 19.57 -35.13 -10.69
C PHE A 327 20.23 -35.67 -11.96
N ALA A 328 19.50 -35.67 -13.08
CA ALA A 328 20.12 -35.80 -14.39
C ALA A 328 20.95 -34.53 -14.65
N LYS A 329 22.24 -34.55 -14.29
CA LYS A 329 23.13 -33.39 -14.29
C LYS A 329 23.29 -32.70 -15.65
N ASN A 330 22.87 -33.36 -16.73
CA ASN A 330 23.13 -32.95 -18.12
C ASN A 330 21.84 -32.63 -18.91
N LEU A 331 20.71 -32.34 -18.26
CA LEU A 331 19.50 -31.88 -18.99
C LEU A 331 19.75 -30.48 -19.60
N PRO A 332 19.44 -30.25 -20.89
CA PRO A 332 19.45 -28.91 -21.49
C PRO A 332 18.60 -27.92 -20.70
N LEU A 333 19.09 -26.69 -20.57
CA LEU A 333 18.45 -25.61 -19.81
C LEU A 333 18.12 -24.43 -20.73
N HIS A 334 16.85 -24.35 -21.14
CA HIS A 334 16.36 -23.29 -22.02
C HIS A 334 16.17 -21.98 -21.25
N LYS A 335 16.48 -20.85 -21.90
CA LYS A 335 16.27 -19.49 -21.40
C LYS A 335 15.27 -18.77 -22.32
N PRO A 336 14.34 -17.93 -21.81
CA PRO A 336 13.48 -17.12 -22.66
C PRO A 336 14.23 -15.88 -23.16
N THR A 337 13.69 -15.23 -24.19
CA THR A 337 14.09 -13.87 -24.59
C THR A 337 13.10 -12.88 -23.96
N LEU A 338 13.61 -11.83 -23.30
CA LEU A 338 12.79 -10.78 -22.69
C LEU A 338 12.86 -9.47 -23.52
N PRO A 339 11.79 -8.64 -23.55
CA PRO A 339 11.79 -7.31 -24.16
C PRO A 339 12.87 -6.40 -23.57
N ALA A 340 13.36 -5.43 -24.34
CA ALA A 340 14.38 -4.48 -23.86
C ALA A 340 13.88 -3.71 -22.63
N PHE A 341 14.75 -3.36 -21.68
CA PHE A 341 14.32 -2.76 -20.41
C PHE A 341 13.51 -1.46 -20.60
N ASN A 342 13.69 -0.76 -21.71
CA ASN A 342 12.98 0.46 -22.08
C ASN A 342 11.89 0.23 -23.16
N ASP A 343 11.42 -1.01 -23.36
CA ASP A 343 10.40 -1.34 -24.37
C ASP A 343 8.98 -0.92 -23.93
N THR A 344 8.76 0.40 -23.97
CA THR A 344 7.48 1.06 -23.75
C THR A 344 6.41 0.59 -24.74
N SER A 345 6.81 0.10 -25.92
CA SER A 345 5.88 -0.42 -26.93
C SER A 345 5.29 -1.76 -26.49
N PHE A 346 6.10 -2.67 -25.95
CA PHE A 346 5.63 -3.90 -25.33
C PHE A 346 4.73 -3.59 -24.12
N ALA A 347 5.13 -2.63 -23.26
CA ALA A 347 4.36 -2.26 -22.07
C ALA A 347 2.93 -1.78 -22.43
N ALA A 348 2.80 -0.88 -23.42
CA ALA A 348 1.52 -0.41 -23.92
C ALA A 348 0.70 -1.54 -24.59
N ASN A 349 1.34 -2.36 -25.43
CA ASN A 349 0.68 -3.47 -26.12
C ASN A 349 0.21 -4.58 -25.18
N PHE A 350 0.93 -4.85 -24.09
CA PHE A 350 0.51 -5.82 -23.08
C PHE A 350 -0.66 -5.29 -22.24
N THR A 351 -0.54 -4.08 -21.70
CA THR A 351 -1.59 -3.46 -20.87
C THR A 351 -2.89 -3.26 -21.64
N GLY A 352 -2.82 -2.84 -22.90
CA GLY A 352 -3.99 -2.68 -23.79
C GLY A 352 -4.78 -3.97 -24.10
N ARG A 353 -4.26 -5.16 -23.78
CA ARG A 353 -4.98 -6.44 -23.91
C ARG A 353 -5.86 -6.78 -22.70
N LEU A 354 -5.67 -6.10 -21.56
CA LEU A 354 -6.42 -6.35 -20.33
C LEU A 354 -7.87 -5.85 -20.47
N ARG A 355 -8.84 -6.76 -20.38
CA ARG A 355 -10.29 -6.48 -20.43
C ARG A 355 -11.00 -7.32 -19.38
N SER A 356 -11.93 -6.72 -18.62
CA SER A 356 -12.71 -7.45 -17.62
C SER A 356 -13.53 -8.57 -18.26
N LEU A 357 -13.71 -9.70 -17.56
CA LEU A 357 -14.39 -10.89 -18.10
C LEU A 357 -15.79 -10.57 -18.67
N ALA A 358 -16.51 -9.61 -18.06
CA ALA A 358 -17.73 -8.99 -18.59
C ALA A 358 -18.80 -10.00 -19.05
N THR A 359 -19.18 -10.90 -18.15
CA THR A 359 -20.27 -11.88 -18.35
C THR A 359 -21.40 -11.63 -17.36
N ALA A 360 -22.57 -12.23 -17.57
CA ALA A 360 -23.71 -12.11 -16.64
C ALA A 360 -23.40 -12.52 -15.18
N ARG A 361 -22.40 -13.40 -14.96
CA ARG A 361 -21.92 -13.80 -13.63
C ARG A 361 -20.79 -12.92 -13.09
N PHE A 362 -20.05 -12.27 -13.98
CA PHE A 362 -18.88 -11.44 -13.68
C PHE A 362 -18.97 -10.13 -14.50
N PRO A 363 -19.93 -9.23 -14.18
CA PRO A 363 -20.21 -8.06 -15.00
C PRO A 363 -19.18 -6.93 -14.79
N ALA A 364 -18.85 -6.21 -15.85
CA ALA A 364 -18.04 -5.00 -15.79
C ALA A 364 -18.95 -3.79 -15.49
N ASN A 365 -19.14 -3.45 -14.21
CA ASN A 365 -20.06 -2.39 -13.77
C ASN A 365 -19.44 -0.98 -13.92
N VAL A 366 -19.04 -0.62 -15.14
CA VAL A 366 -18.35 0.64 -15.43
C VAL A 366 -19.28 1.84 -15.19
N PRO A 367 -18.84 2.91 -14.50
CA PRO A 367 -19.59 4.15 -14.37
C PRO A 367 -19.75 4.81 -15.74
N GLN A 368 -20.98 4.82 -16.27
CA GLN A 368 -21.30 5.44 -17.56
C GLN A 368 -21.36 6.97 -17.44
N THR A 369 -22.06 7.45 -16.41
CA THR A 369 -22.06 8.85 -15.95
C THR A 369 -20.89 9.13 -15.00
N VAL A 370 -20.55 10.41 -14.85
CA VAL A 370 -19.45 10.89 -13.99
C VAL A 370 -19.88 12.18 -13.27
N ASP A 371 -19.88 12.16 -11.95
CA ASP A 371 -20.24 13.31 -11.10
C ASP A 371 -19.04 14.23 -10.81
N ARG A 372 -17.83 13.68 -10.81
CA ARG A 372 -16.57 14.41 -10.57
C ARG A 372 -15.46 13.94 -11.52
N ARG A 373 -14.83 14.91 -12.19
CA ARG A 373 -13.63 14.69 -13.01
C ARG A 373 -12.41 15.32 -12.33
N PHE A 374 -11.28 14.65 -12.43
CA PHE A 374 -10.00 15.09 -11.89
C PHE A 374 -8.89 14.94 -12.94
N LEU A 375 -7.96 15.90 -12.98
CA LEU A 375 -6.70 15.79 -13.70
C LEU A 375 -5.56 15.96 -12.70
N PHE A 376 -4.81 14.90 -12.49
CA PHE A 376 -3.69 14.85 -11.54
C PHE A 376 -2.38 14.64 -12.29
N THR A 377 -1.57 15.69 -12.42
CA THR A 377 -0.19 15.56 -12.90
C THR A 377 0.65 14.87 -11.84
N VAL A 378 1.29 13.76 -12.20
CA VAL A 378 2.26 13.03 -11.39
C VAL A 378 3.67 13.26 -11.91
N GLY A 379 4.65 13.01 -11.06
CA GLY A 379 6.05 13.05 -11.44
C GLY A 379 6.97 13.40 -10.28
N LEU A 380 8.26 13.54 -10.61
CA LEU A 380 9.29 13.98 -9.69
C LEU A 380 9.27 15.51 -9.52
N GLY A 381 10.03 15.99 -8.54
CA GLY A 381 10.26 17.41 -8.32
C GLY A 381 11.39 17.63 -7.31
N THR A 382 11.49 18.84 -6.78
CA THR A 382 12.54 19.19 -5.80
C THR A 382 11.97 19.89 -4.57
N SER A 383 12.66 19.71 -3.45
CA SER A 383 12.45 20.46 -2.21
C SER A 383 13.74 21.23 -1.88
N PRO A 384 13.67 22.46 -1.33
CA PRO A 384 14.87 23.22 -0.98
C PRO A 384 15.81 22.44 -0.04
N CYS A 385 17.12 22.53 -0.26
CA CYS A 385 18.09 21.98 0.68
C CYS A 385 18.09 22.79 1.98
N PRO A 386 18.15 22.16 3.17
CA PRO A 386 18.27 22.89 4.43
C PRO A 386 19.53 23.76 4.48
N LYS A 387 19.45 24.90 5.17
CA LYS A 387 20.62 25.77 5.39
C LYS A 387 21.72 24.99 6.10
N ASN A 388 22.97 25.22 5.70
CA ASN A 388 24.18 24.55 6.21
C ASN A 388 24.22 23.03 5.95
N GLN A 389 23.55 22.54 4.90
CA GLN A 389 23.68 21.16 4.42
C GLN A 389 23.96 21.15 2.91
N THR A 390 24.62 20.09 2.43
CA THR A 390 24.80 19.79 1.01
C THR A 390 23.87 18.64 0.62
N CYS A 391 22.97 18.87 -0.32
CA CYS A 391 22.02 17.84 -0.77
C CYS A 391 22.44 17.21 -2.10
N GLN A 392 22.05 15.94 -2.29
CA GLN A 392 22.44 15.08 -3.42
C GLN A 392 21.36 14.98 -4.51
N GLY A 393 20.28 15.76 -4.42
CA GLY A 393 19.27 15.86 -5.46
C GLY A 393 19.66 16.84 -6.58
N PRO A 394 18.81 17.00 -7.61
CA PRO A 394 19.09 17.82 -8.77
C PRO A 394 19.44 19.26 -8.39
N ASN A 395 20.46 19.84 -9.01
CA ASN A 395 20.90 21.23 -8.75
C ASN A 395 21.18 21.54 -7.26
N GLY A 396 21.60 20.55 -6.47
CA GLY A 396 21.89 20.72 -5.03
C GLY A 396 20.65 20.80 -4.13
N THR A 397 19.48 20.42 -4.65
CA THR A 397 18.22 20.33 -3.89
C THR A 397 18.02 18.94 -3.26
N LYS A 398 16.86 18.67 -2.66
CA LYS A 398 16.42 17.31 -2.33
C LYS A 398 15.41 16.80 -3.37
N PHE A 399 15.53 15.55 -3.81
CA PHE A 399 14.50 14.86 -4.60
C PHE A 399 13.18 14.80 -3.84
N SER A 400 12.19 15.51 -4.37
CA SER A 400 10.78 15.42 -3.99
C SER A 400 10.00 14.76 -5.12
N ALA A 401 8.71 14.56 -4.92
CA ALA A 401 7.79 14.09 -5.95
C ALA A 401 6.37 14.47 -5.57
N THR A 402 5.45 14.43 -6.53
CA THR A 402 4.24 15.25 -6.42
C THR A 402 3.02 14.70 -7.14
N VAL A 403 1.85 15.10 -6.64
CA VAL A 403 0.60 15.16 -7.41
C VAL A 403 0.12 16.62 -7.43
N ASN A 404 -0.19 17.18 -8.61
CA ASN A 404 -0.62 18.58 -8.81
C ASN A 404 0.26 19.66 -8.13
N ASN A 405 1.58 19.48 -8.17
CA ASN A 405 2.59 20.35 -7.53
C ASN A 405 2.53 20.43 -5.99
N ILE A 406 1.83 19.47 -5.36
CA ILE A 406 1.88 19.18 -3.92
C ILE A 406 2.63 17.86 -3.71
N SER A 407 3.62 17.88 -2.84
CA SER A 407 4.24 16.71 -2.22
C SER A 407 3.55 16.44 -0.89
N PHE A 408 3.11 15.21 -0.68
CA PHE A 408 2.37 14.85 0.52
C PHE A 408 3.27 14.89 1.76
N ALA A 409 2.81 15.57 2.81
CA ALA A 409 3.47 15.59 4.10
C ALA A 409 2.73 14.70 5.09
N SER A 410 3.37 13.61 5.52
CA SER A 410 2.86 12.68 6.52
C SER A 410 2.57 13.40 7.86
N PRO A 411 1.34 13.34 8.40
CA PRO A 411 1.01 13.96 9.69
C PRO A 411 1.49 13.10 10.87
N THR A 412 1.51 13.67 12.07
CA THR A 412 1.79 12.91 13.31
C THR A 412 0.55 12.25 13.94
N THR A 413 -0.64 12.62 13.49
CA THR A 413 -1.93 12.05 13.91
C THR A 413 -2.61 11.41 12.71
N ALA A 414 -3.16 10.21 12.86
CA ALA A 414 -3.75 9.49 11.72
C ALA A 414 -4.91 10.27 11.08
N LEU A 415 -4.94 10.36 9.75
CA LEU A 415 -5.97 11.13 9.02
C LEU A 415 -7.39 10.64 9.30
N LEU A 416 -7.59 9.33 9.37
CA LEU A 416 -8.84 8.68 9.80
C LEU A 416 -9.23 9.05 11.25
N GLN A 417 -8.27 9.05 12.18
CA GLN A 417 -8.49 9.44 13.58
C GLN A 417 -8.89 10.92 13.68
N ALA A 418 -8.12 11.81 13.05
CA ALA A 418 -8.37 13.25 13.04
C ALA A 418 -9.71 13.59 12.38
N HIS A 419 -10.11 12.84 11.35
CA HIS A 419 -11.45 12.97 10.77
C HIS A 419 -12.54 12.46 11.74
N PHE A 420 -12.43 11.22 12.23
CA PHE A 420 -13.47 10.56 13.04
C PHE A 420 -13.82 11.35 14.32
N PHE A 421 -12.83 11.96 14.96
CA PHE A 421 -13.04 12.81 16.15
C PHE A 421 -13.33 14.29 15.83
N GLY A 422 -13.40 14.70 14.55
CA GLY A 422 -13.60 16.10 14.15
C GLY A 422 -12.41 17.02 14.43
N GLN A 423 -11.22 16.46 14.65
CA GLN A 423 -9.99 17.14 15.05
C GLN A 423 -9.02 17.34 13.87
N SER A 424 -9.54 17.74 12.70
CA SER A 424 -8.76 17.92 11.47
C SER A 424 -7.86 19.17 11.47
N ARG A 425 -8.14 20.15 12.34
CA ARG A 425 -7.39 21.41 12.43
C ARG A 425 -5.91 21.15 12.71
N ASN A 426 -5.05 21.69 11.86
CA ASN A 426 -3.59 21.50 11.86
C ASN A 426 -3.12 20.06 11.54
N VAL A 427 -4.02 19.14 11.16
CA VAL A 427 -3.65 17.78 10.70
C VAL A 427 -3.73 17.66 9.18
N TYR A 428 -4.78 18.20 8.55
CA TYR A 428 -4.91 18.22 7.10
C TYR A 428 -5.77 19.39 6.60
N SER A 429 -5.75 19.63 5.29
CA SER A 429 -6.60 20.61 4.60
C SER A 429 -7.40 19.95 3.47
N PRO A 430 -8.74 20.09 3.41
CA PRO A 430 -9.61 19.37 2.46
C PRO A 430 -9.79 20.11 1.12
N ASP A 431 -8.70 20.68 0.61
CA ASP A 431 -8.65 21.63 -0.51
C ASP A 431 -7.64 21.22 -1.58
N PHE A 432 -7.38 19.91 -1.76
CA PHE A 432 -6.48 19.44 -2.82
C PHE A 432 -7.01 19.86 -4.21
N PRO A 433 -6.16 20.45 -5.08
CA PRO A 433 -6.59 21.02 -6.35
C PRO A 433 -7.00 19.94 -7.36
N VAL A 434 -8.22 20.07 -7.89
CA VAL A 434 -8.86 19.06 -8.77
C VAL A 434 -8.26 18.98 -10.18
N VAL A 435 -7.49 20.00 -10.56
CA VAL A 435 -6.69 20.13 -11.79
C VAL A 435 -5.36 20.80 -11.44
N PRO A 436 -4.30 20.70 -12.28
CA PRO A 436 -3.02 21.35 -11.99
C PRO A 436 -3.19 22.88 -12.01
N LEU A 437 -2.77 23.55 -10.92
CA LEU A 437 -2.95 25.01 -10.78
C LEU A 437 -2.12 25.84 -11.78
N MET A 438 -1.03 25.26 -12.30
CA MET A 438 -0.17 25.84 -13.33
C MET A 438 -0.07 24.84 -14.49
N PRO A 439 -0.93 24.92 -15.51
CA PRO A 439 -0.86 24.03 -16.67
C PRO A 439 0.34 24.37 -17.56
N PHE A 440 0.97 23.32 -18.13
CA PHE A 440 2.06 23.42 -19.09
C PHE A 440 2.00 22.24 -20.08
N ASN A 441 2.95 22.16 -21.01
CA ASN A 441 3.11 21.00 -21.87
C ASN A 441 3.73 19.84 -21.08
N TYR A 442 2.89 19.06 -20.38
CA TYR A 442 3.30 18.10 -19.35
C TYR A 442 4.38 17.13 -19.81
N THR A 443 4.24 16.55 -21.01
CA THR A 443 5.22 15.60 -21.58
C THR A 443 6.22 16.27 -22.53
N GLY A 444 6.26 17.60 -22.60
CA GLY A 444 7.14 18.38 -23.47
C GLY A 444 8.33 18.95 -22.72
N THR A 445 8.71 20.20 -23.01
CA THR A 445 9.72 20.93 -22.23
C THR A 445 9.18 21.25 -20.83
N PRO A 446 9.79 20.76 -19.73
CA PRO A 446 9.33 21.04 -18.38
C PRO A 446 9.65 22.49 -17.96
N PRO A 447 8.96 23.03 -16.93
CA PRO A 447 9.32 24.33 -16.35
C PRO A 447 10.71 24.31 -15.70
N ASN A 448 11.48 25.40 -15.87
CA ASN A 448 12.80 25.55 -15.24
C ASN A 448 12.76 25.47 -13.70
N ASN A 449 11.63 25.78 -13.08
CA ASN A 449 11.42 25.61 -11.65
C ASN A 449 10.81 24.24 -11.36
N THR A 450 11.57 23.35 -10.71
CA THR A 450 11.12 22.02 -10.29
C THR A 450 10.68 21.97 -8.82
N LEU A 451 10.69 23.10 -8.10
CA LEU A 451 10.33 23.16 -6.67
C LEU A 451 8.84 22.93 -6.46
N VAL A 452 8.51 21.93 -5.65
CA VAL A 452 7.13 21.55 -5.30
C VAL A 452 6.72 22.11 -3.94
N SER A 453 5.41 22.30 -3.72
CA SER A 453 4.87 22.67 -2.41
C SER A 453 4.72 21.44 -1.51
N ASN A 454 4.98 21.54 -0.21
CA ASN A 454 4.70 20.45 0.75
C ASN A 454 3.37 20.68 1.45
N GLY A 455 2.54 19.63 1.61
CA GLY A 455 1.33 19.76 2.42
C GLY A 455 0.47 18.49 2.54
N THR A 456 -0.22 18.36 3.66
CA THR A 456 -1.21 17.31 3.93
C THR A 456 -2.58 17.76 3.37
N LYS A 457 -2.76 17.58 2.05
CA LYS A 457 -3.96 18.02 1.32
C LYS A 457 -4.81 16.85 0.84
N LEU A 458 -6.12 16.93 1.08
CA LEU A 458 -7.09 15.91 0.74
C LEU A 458 -8.10 16.44 -0.29
N VAL A 459 -8.55 15.56 -1.19
CA VAL A 459 -9.84 15.75 -1.88
C VAL A 459 -10.93 15.19 -0.95
N VAL A 460 -12.11 15.83 -0.88
CA VAL A 460 -13.26 15.29 -0.12
C VAL A 460 -14.43 15.01 -1.06
N LEU A 461 -14.93 13.78 -1.04
CA LEU A 461 -16.04 13.31 -1.88
C LEU A 461 -17.28 12.88 -1.06
N PRO A 462 -18.50 13.15 -1.54
CA PRO A 462 -19.71 12.49 -1.03
C PRO A 462 -19.72 10.98 -1.31
N PHE A 463 -20.41 10.22 -0.46
CA PHE A 463 -20.75 8.82 -0.74
C PHE A 463 -21.59 8.69 -2.03
N ASN A 464 -21.34 7.62 -2.78
CA ASN A 464 -21.94 7.28 -4.06
C ASN A 464 -21.63 8.26 -5.22
N THR A 465 -20.57 9.06 -5.10
CA THR A 465 -20.05 9.87 -6.21
C THR A 465 -19.40 8.97 -7.26
N SER A 466 -19.80 9.10 -8.52
CA SER A 466 -19.06 8.52 -9.66
C SER A 466 -17.90 9.43 -10.06
N VAL A 467 -16.71 8.85 -10.18
CA VAL A 467 -15.44 9.56 -10.37
C VAL A 467 -14.79 9.13 -11.67
N GLU A 468 -14.26 10.10 -12.40
CA GLU A 468 -13.25 9.91 -13.44
C GLU A 468 -11.98 10.64 -13.01
N LEU A 469 -10.86 9.93 -12.99
CA LEU A 469 -9.56 10.47 -12.62
C LEU A 469 -8.58 10.19 -13.75
N VAL A 470 -7.97 11.23 -14.28
CA VAL A 470 -6.85 11.15 -15.22
C VAL A 470 -5.56 11.43 -14.48
N MET A 471 -4.65 10.45 -14.46
CA MET A 471 -3.27 10.67 -14.07
C MET A 471 -2.45 11.01 -15.32
N GLN A 472 -1.61 12.04 -15.23
CA GLN A 472 -0.79 12.56 -16.33
C GLN A 472 0.68 12.58 -15.90
N ASP A 473 1.55 11.81 -16.55
CA ASP A 473 2.99 11.89 -16.33
C ASP A 473 3.53 13.25 -16.80
N THR A 474 4.65 13.68 -16.21
CA THR A 474 5.33 14.94 -16.53
C THR A 474 6.81 14.71 -16.81
N SER A 475 7.39 15.50 -17.71
CA SER A 475 8.83 15.47 -18.00
C SER A 475 9.71 16.14 -16.93
N ILE A 476 9.15 16.49 -15.77
CA ILE A 476 9.88 17.16 -14.69
C ILE A 476 10.89 16.18 -14.08
N LEU A 477 12.18 16.43 -14.34
CA LEU A 477 13.31 15.54 -14.01
C LEU A 477 13.33 14.21 -14.80
N GLY A 478 12.58 14.14 -15.91
CA GLY A 478 12.46 12.96 -16.77
C GLY A 478 11.11 12.25 -16.61
N THR A 479 10.57 11.76 -17.73
CA THR A 479 9.33 10.96 -17.78
C THR A 479 9.58 9.56 -17.26
N GLU A 480 8.67 9.00 -16.46
CA GLU A 480 8.83 7.68 -15.85
C GLU A 480 7.49 6.94 -15.75
N SER A 481 7.52 5.60 -15.78
CA SER A 481 6.31 4.79 -15.57
C SER A 481 6.00 4.73 -14.07
N HIS A 482 4.78 5.08 -13.66
CA HIS A 482 4.44 5.28 -12.25
C HIS A 482 3.31 4.35 -11.78
N PRO A 483 3.55 3.38 -10.87
CA PRO A 483 2.48 2.63 -10.21
C PRO A 483 1.50 3.55 -9.47
N LEU A 484 0.29 3.67 -9.99
CA LEU A 484 -0.86 4.21 -9.27
C LEU A 484 -1.59 3.07 -8.54
N HIS A 485 -1.54 3.05 -7.22
CA HIS A 485 -2.41 2.18 -6.40
C HIS A 485 -3.61 2.96 -5.84
N LEU A 486 -4.75 2.29 -5.61
CA LEU A 486 -5.91 2.87 -4.94
C LEU A 486 -6.37 2.01 -3.75
N HIS A 487 -6.09 2.43 -2.52
CA HIS A 487 -6.53 1.71 -1.30
C HIS A 487 -8.05 1.68 -1.20
N GLY A 488 -8.59 0.57 -0.68
CA GLY A 488 -10.02 0.37 -0.43
C GLY A 488 -10.88 0.15 -1.68
N TYR A 489 -10.33 0.25 -2.89
CA TYR A 489 -11.12 0.26 -4.12
C TYR A 489 -10.42 -0.49 -5.25
N ASN A 490 -11.23 -1.04 -6.15
CA ASN A 490 -10.80 -1.23 -7.53
C ASN A 490 -11.43 -0.14 -8.40
N PHE A 491 -10.82 0.13 -9.55
CA PHE A 491 -11.23 1.08 -10.56
C PHE A 491 -11.16 0.44 -11.95
N PHE A 492 -11.96 0.93 -12.88
CA PHE A 492 -11.92 0.55 -14.29
C PHE A 492 -10.93 1.41 -15.04
N VAL A 493 -9.94 0.82 -15.70
CA VAL A 493 -9.01 1.54 -16.60
C VAL A 493 -9.71 1.79 -17.94
N VAL A 494 -10.35 2.95 -18.08
CA VAL A 494 -11.20 3.27 -19.24
C VAL A 494 -10.41 3.76 -20.45
N GLY A 495 -9.21 4.29 -20.28
CA GLY A 495 -8.34 4.70 -21.37
C GLY A 495 -6.91 4.98 -20.92
N GLN A 496 -5.96 4.95 -21.86
CA GLN A 496 -4.57 5.31 -21.64
C GLN A 496 -3.97 5.83 -22.96
N GLY A 497 -2.91 6.63 -22.89
CA GLY A 497 -2.25 7.20 -24.07
C GLY A 497 -0.90 7.81 -23.76
N PHE A 498 -0.24 8.30 -24.82
CA PHE A 498 1.01 9.05 -24.75
C PHE A 498 0.78 10.53 -25.07
N GLY A 499 1.68 11.40 -24.61
CA GLY A 499 1.52 12.84 -24.68
C GLY A 499 0.66 13.41 -23.55
N ASN A 500 0.16 14.63 -23.75
CA ASN A 500 -0.81 15.25 -22.85
C ASN A 500 -2.23 14.74 -23.17
N TYR A 501 -3.00 14.44 -22.13
CA TYR A 501 -4.42 14.10 -22.25
C TYR A 501 -5.25 15.24 -22.86
N ASP A 502 -6.03 14.93 -23.90
CA ASP A 502 -6.95 15.85 -24.53
C ASP A 502 -8.41 15.56 -24.08
N PRO A 503 -9.00 16.34 -23.16
CA PRO A 503 -10.36 16.11 -22.65
C PRO A 503 -11.47 16.28 -23.71
N ALA A 504 -11.17 16.84 -24.89
CA ALA A 504 -12.11 16.95 -26.00
C ALA A 504 -12.00 15.81 -27.02
N LYS A 505 -10.87 15.09 -27.07
CA LYS A 505 -10.62 14.00 -28.05
C LYS A 505 -10.49 12.61 -27.44
N ASP A 506 -9.79 12.47 -26.33
CA ASP A 506 -9.44 11.16 -25.77
C ASP A 506 -10.61 10.40 -25.12
N PRO A 507 -11.60 11.05 -24.47
CA PRO A 507 -12.81 10.36 -23.99
C PRO A 507 -13.59 9.59 -25.06
N ALA A 508 -13.50 9.98 -26.34
CA ALA A 508 -14.14 9.26 -27.44
C ALA A 508 -13.49 7.89 -27.72
N LYS A 509 -12.30 7.64 -27.18
CA LYS A 509 -11.55 6.38 -27.30
C LYS A 509 -11.76 5.45 -26.08
N PHE A 510 -12.49 5.90 -25.06
CA PHE A 510 -12.60 5.17 -23.79
C PHE A 510 -13.38 3.86 -23.96
N ASN A 511 -12.82 2.76 -23.42
CA ASN A 511 -13.55 1.52 -23.24
C ASN A 511 -14.49 1.65 -22.04
N LEU A 512 -15.78 1.83 -22.32
CA LEU A 512 -16.84 1.88 -21.31
C LEU A 512 -17.68 0.58 -21.27
N VAL A 513 -17.24 -0.48 -21.94
CA VAL A 513 -17.96 -1.76 -22.10
C VAL A 513 -17.35 -2.87 -21.25
N ASP A 514 -16.04 -3.08 -21.34
CA ASP A 514 -15.30 -4.11 -20.59
C ASP A 514 -13.86 -3.71 -20.19
N PRO A 515 -13.58 -2.46 -19.79
CA PRO A 515 -12.28 -2.04 -19.27
C PRO A 515 -11.84 -2.93 -18.10
N ALA A 516 -10.54 -3.14 -17.94
CA ALA A 516 -10.01 -3.94 -16.83
C ALA A 516 -10.31 -3.27 -15.48
N GLU A 517 -10.90 -4.03 -14.57
CA GLU A 517 -11.02 -3.66 -13.16
C GLU A 517 -9.69 -3.98 -12.44
N ARG A 518 -9.06 -2.97 -11.84
CA ARG A 518 -7.71 -3.03 -11.23
C ARG A 518 -7.70 -2.32 -9.89
N ASN A 519 -6.76 -2.66 -9.02
CA ASN A 519 -6.39 -1.84 -7.86
C ASN A 519 -5.05 -1.13 -8.08
N THR A 520 -4.22 -1.58 -9.04
CA THR A 520 -2.99 -0.87 -9.44
C THR A 520 -2.85 -0.79 -10.97
N VAL A 521 -2.43 0.38 -11.48
CA VAL A 521 -2.14 0.60 -12.91
C VAL A 521 -0.87 1.45 -13.06
N GLY A 522 -0.03 1.14 -14.06
CA GLY A 522 1.08 2.03 -14.41
C GLY A 522 0.57 3.23 -15.21
N VAL A 523 0.87 4.46 -14.77
CA VAL A 523 0.76 5.65 -15.62
C VAL A 523 1.86 5.56 -16.69
N PRO A 524 1.54 5.59 -18.00
CA PRO A 524 2.57 5.45 -19.03
C PRO A 524 3.59 6.60 -18.98
N ALA A 525 4.87 6.25 -19.08
CA ALA A 525 5.96 7.23 -19.17
C ALA A 525 5.76 8.14 -20.39
N GLY A 526 5.75 9.45 -20.17
CA GLY A 526 5.43 10.46 -21.18
C GLY A 526 3.98 10.36 -21.67
N GLY A 527 3.04 9.99 -20.79
CA GLY A 527 1.65 9.72 -21.14
C GLY A 527 0.66 9.87 -19.99
N TRP A 528 -0.52 9.27 -20.14
CA TRP A 528 -1.64 9.41 -19.22
C TRP A 528 -2.47 8.13 -19.12
N VAL A 529 -3.20 7.99 -18.01
CA VAL A 529 -4.19 6.93 -17.80
C VAL A 529 -5.46 7.53 -17.17
N ALA A 530 -6.62 7.16 -17.72
CA ALA A 530 -7.93 7.55 -17.26
C ALA A 530 -8.62 6.36 -16.58
N ILE A 531 -9.02 6.53 -15.32
CA ILE A 531 -9.71 5.53 -14.52
C ILE A 531 -11.11 6.01 -14.10
N ARG A 532 -12.05 5.08 -13.94
CA ARG A 532 -13.38 5.36 -13.36
C ARG A 532 -13.72 4.42 -12.20
N CYS A 533 -14.34 4.96 -11.16
CA CYS A 533 -14.90 4.19 -10.04
C CYS A 533 -16.16 4.86 -9.47
N VAL A 534 -16.89 4.16 -8.60
CA VAL A 534 -17.92 4.78 -7.74
C VAL A 534 -17.49 4.66 -6.29
N VAL A 535 -17.65 5.77 -5.57
CA VAL A 535 -17.27 5.91 -4.17
C VAL A 535 -18.28 5.21 -3.26
N HIS A 536 -18.05 3.94 -2.92
CA HIS A 536 -18.85 3.15 -1.97
C HIS A 536 -18.00 2.59 -0.83
N ALA A 537 -18.47 2.67 0.43
CA ALA A 537 -18.35 1.52 1.33
C ALA A 537 -19.66 0.72 1.31
N LEU A 538 -19.58 -0.54 0.89
CA LEU A 538 -20.74 -1.35 0.52
C LEU A 538 -21.82 -1.39 1.60
N SER A 539 -23.04 -1.03 1.22
CA SER A 539 -24.19 -1.16 2.11
C SER A 539 -24.79 -2.55 2.00
N LEU A 540 -24.50 -3.38 3.01
CA LEU A 540 -25.40 -4.47 3.37
C LEU A 540 -26.84 -3.92 3.46
N ARG A 541 -27.78 -4.60 2.80
CA ARG A 541 -29.21 -4.43 3.07
C ARG A 541 -29.48 -4.95 4.49
N ARG A 542 -30.53 -4.46 5.15
CA ARG A 542 -30.91 -4.96 6.47
C ARG A 542 -31.30 -6.45 6.38
N SER A 543 -30.51 -7.31 7.01
CA SER A 543 -31.02 -8.42 7.80
C SER A 543 -30.96 -8.00 9.27
N HIS A 544 -31.97 -8.35 10.07
CA HIS A 544 -32.03 -7.99 11.48
C HIS A 544 -31.09 -8.83 12.34
N GLU A 545 -30.80 -8.30 13.54
CA GLU A 545 -30.37 -9.00 14.76
C GLU A 545 -29.15 -9.94 14.70
N LEU A 546 -28.09 -9.55 15.43
CA LEU A 546 -27.23 -10.47 16.19
C LEU A 546 -26.30 -9.69 17.16
N GLY A 547 -26.36 -10.02 18.45
CA GLY A 547 -25.29 -9.85 19.45
C GLY A 547 -24.75 -8.44 19.74
N SER A 548 -25.10 -7.89 20.89
CA SER A 548 -24.31 -6.87 21.61
C SER A 548 -23.23 -7.51 22.49
N GLU A 549 -22.40 -6.67 23.13
CA GLU A 549 -21.38 -7.02 24.14
C GLU A 549 -20.13 -7.72 23.57
N ASP A 550 -18.91 -7.50 24.06
CA ASP A 550 -18.44 -6.70 25.21
C ASP A 550 -17.64 -5.44 24.80
N GLY A 551 -17.43 -4.55 25.77
CA GLY A 551 -16.50 -3.42 25.67
C GLY A 551 -15.60 -3.30 26.90
N MET A 552 -14.43 -2.66 26.74
CA MET A 552 -13.56 -2.27 27.86
C MET A 552 -12.84 -0.96 27.57
N ALA A 553 -12.90 -0.03 28.52
CA ALA A 553 -12.20 1.24 28.49
C ALA A 553 -11.35 1.41 29.76
N GLY A 554 -10.09 1.82 29.60
CA GLY A 554 -9.14 2.02 30.69
C GLY A 554 -8.55 3.45 30.68
N PRO A 555 -8.20 4.02 31.85
CA PRO A 555 -7.95 5.46 31.97
C PRO A 555 -6.55 5.91 31.54
N GLY A 556 -6.45 7.15 31.07
CA GLY A 556 -5.18 7.77 30.69
C GLY A 556 -4.44 8.47 31.85
N ARG A 557 -3.14 8.72 31.66
CA ARG A 557 -2.31 9.62 32.48
C ARG A 557 -1.37 10.45 31.59
N ARG A 558 -0.84 11.56 32.10
CA ARG A 558 -0.01 12.54 31.35
C ARG A 558 1.49 12.27 31.47
N THR A 559 2.26 13.05 30.67
CA THR A 559 3.73 13.11 30.48
C THR A 559 4.30 11.97 29.62
N SER A 560 5.38 12.17 28.85
CA SER A 560 6.35 13.29 28.78
C SER A 560 6.51 13.91 27.36
N GLU A 561 7.70 14.43 27.04
CA GLU A 561 8.02 15.37 25.95
C GLU A 561 8.11 14.72 24.55
N PRO A 562 7.99 15.51 23.45
CA PRO A 562 8.00 14.97 22.09
C PRO A 562 9.42 14.74 21.54
N GLU A 563 9.76 13.48 21.27
CA GLU A 563 10.89 13.14 20.40
C GLU A 563 10.54 13.48 18.94
N ALA A 564 11.51 13.97 18.17
CA ALA A 564 11.24 14.58 16.87
C ALA A 564 10.88 13.54 15.79
N ALA A 565 9.61 13.47 15.42
CA ALA A 565 9.13 12.65 14.30
C ALA A 565 9.76 13.10 12.98
N ALA A 566 10.75 12.35 12.49
CA ALA A 566 11.38 12.57 11.20
C ALA A 566 10.36 12.38 10.08
N SER A 567 10.33 13.31 9.11
CA SER A 567 9.38 13.29 8.00
C SER A 567 9.64 12.09 7.07
N THR A 568 8.80 11.06 7.16
CA THR A 568 8.81 9.91 6.25
C THR A 568 8.32 10.30 4.86
N VAL A 569 9.24 10.72 3.99
CA VAL A 569 8.96 10.83 2.55
C VAL A 569 9.09 9.46 1.90
N GLY A 570 8.12 8.60 2.19
CA GLY A 570 7.82 7.46 1.34
C GLY A 570 7.34 7.92 -0.04
N SER A 571 6.98 6.97 -0.88
CA SER A 571 6.25 7.22 -2.13
C SER A 571 4.96 8.03 -1.83
N PRO A 572 4.55 9.00 -2.66
CA PRO A 572 3.54 9.99 -2.29
C PRO A 572 2.15 9.40 -2.08
N GLU A 573 1.77 9.25 -0.81
CA GLU A 573 0.44 8.81 -0.40
C GLU A 573 -0.59 9.96 -0.52
N MET A 574 -1.42 9.95 -1.57
CA MET A 574 -2.47 10.94 -1.78
C MET A 574 -3.82 10.44 -1.25
N LEU A 575 -4.31 10.97 -0.12
CA LEU A 575 -5.63 10.61 0.39
C LEU A 575 -6.77 11.47 -0.22
N ILE A 576 -7.66 10.81 -0.96
CA ILE A 576 -9.02 11.28 -1.26
C ILE A 576 -9.94 10.80 -0.12
N SER A 577 -10.32 11.67 0.80
CA SER A 577 -11.26 11.30 1.86
C SER A 577 -12.71 11.28 1.33
N VAL A 578 -13.56 10.43 1.91
CA VAL A 578 -14.99 10.34 1.58
C VAL A 578 -15.81 10.59 2.83
N VAL A 579 -16.58 11.67 2.82
CA VAL A 579 -17.25 12.22 4.00
C VAL A 579 -18.74 12.35 3.72
N ASP A 580 -19.58 11.79 4.60
CA ASP A 580 -21.04 11.98 4.54
C ASP A 580 -21.36 13.42 4.98
N SER A 581 -21.87 14.25 4.07
CA SER A 581 -22.07 15.69 4.29
C SER A 581 -23.32 16.04 5.13
N ARG A 582 -24.01 15.03 5.68
CA ARG A 582 -25.21 15.19 6.51
C ARG A 582 -24.85 15.62 7.94
N GLY A 583 -24.68 16.93 8.14
CA GLY A 583 -24.53 17.50 9.49
C GLY A 583 -24.53 19.02 9.57
N LEU A 584 -24.18 19.73 8.50
CA LEU A 584 -24.07 21.20 8.50
C LEU A 584 -25.41 21.88 8.22
N SER A 585 -26.32 21.86 9.20
CA SER A 585 -27.48 22.78 9.21
C SER A 585 -27.01 24.19 9.55
N VAL A 586 -26.78 25.03 8.53
CA VAL A 586 -26.42 26.44 8.72
C VAL A 586 -27.60 27.19 9.35
N GLY A 587 -27.46 27.55 10.63
CA GLY A 587 -28.45 28.33 11.37
C GLY A 587 -28.65 29.70 10.74
N SER A 588 -29.87 30.00 10.28
CA SER A 588 -30.19 31.29 9.66
C SER A 588 -30.28 32.42 10.69
N PRO A 589 -29.51 33.51 10.56
CA PRO A 589 -29.72 34.72 11.34
C PRO A 589 -31.06 35.37 10.97
N ARG A 590 -31.81 35.88 11.96
CA ARG A 590 -33.04 36.64 11.71
C ARG A 590 -32.72 38.03 11.14
N ARG A 591 -33.63 38.57 10.33
CA ARG A 591 -33.56 39.94 9.76
C ARG A 591 -33.57 41.02 10.86
N SER A 592 -32.78 42.07 10.67
CA SER A 592 -33.12 43.43 11.11
C SER A 592 -32.42 44.53 10.29
N VAL A 593 -33.23 45.30 9.55
CA VAL A 593 -33.10 46.75 9.26
C VAL A 593 -31.76 47.31 8.73
N ALA A 594 -31.81 47.84 7.50
CA ALA A 594 -30.90 48.88 6.96
C ALA A 594 -31.60 50.27 7.11
N PRO A 595 -30.95 51.46 6.95
CA PRO A 595 -30.28 51.86 5.69
C PRO A 595 -29.12 52.91 5.79
N ARG A 596 -28.70 53.42 4.62
CA ARG A 596 -27.96 54.68 4.31
C ARG A 596 -26.41 54.66 4.25
N ARG A 597 -25.90 54.61 3.01
CA ARG A 597 -24.79 55.44 2.47
C ARG A 597 -25.33 56.85 2.11
N PRO A 598 -24.54 57.93 1.84
CA PRO A 598 -23.42 57.90 0.87
C PRO A 598 -22.27 58.95 0.98
N ARG A 599 -21.40 58.91 -0.05
CA ARG A 599 -20.56 59.98 -0.67
C ARG A 599 -19.08 60.21 -0.30
N ARG A 600 -18.29 60.16 -1.38
CA ARG A 600 -17.10 60.97 -1.78
C ARG A 600 -15.68 60.63 -1.29
N SER A 601 -14.84 60.38 -2.30
CA SER A 601 -13.36 60.48 -2.40
C SER A 601 -12.90 61.97 -2.40
N PRO A 602 -11.57 62.34 -2.39
CA PRO A 602 -10.52 61.79 -3.27
C PRO A 602 -9.08 61.62 -2.70
N LEU A 603 -8.22 61.08 -3.59
CA LEU A 603 -6.73 61.09 -3.64
C LEU A 603 -6.16 62.55 -3.68
N PRO A 604 -4.83 62.86 -3.50
CA PRO A 604 -3.70 62.22 -4.24
C PRO A 604 -2.22 62.25 -3.72
N TRP A 605 -1.34 61.47 -4.41
CA TRP A 605 0.13 61.69 -4.64
C TRP A 605 1.11 61.59 -3.41
N ARG A 606 2.46 61.40 -3.51
CA ARG A 606 3.40 61.01 -4.61
C ARG A 606 4.74 60.38 -4.08
N SER A 607 5.31 59.45 -4.84
CA SER A 607 6.74 59.14 -5.15
C SER A 607 7.97 59.50 -4.25
N ALA A 608 8.82 58.47 -3.99
CA ALA A 608 10.26 58.33 -4.41
C ALA A 608 11.52 58.69 -3.52
N ARG A 609 12.37 57.65 -3.34
CA ARG A 609 13.88 57.55 -3.46
C ARG A 609 14.88 58.21 -2.46
N GLY A 610 15.99 57.48 -2.20
CA GLY A 610 17.30 57.94 -1.64
C GLY A 610 17.52 57.62 -0.14
N GLY A 611 18.71 57.26 0.38
CA GLY A 611 20.07 57.04 -0.17
C GLY A 611 21.04 56.38 0.87
N LEU A 612 22.33 56.18 0.54
CA LEU A 612 23.40 55.50 1.35
C LEU A 612 24.79 56.16 1.13
N PRO A 613 25.87 55.85 1.89
CA PRO A 613 26.00 55.33 3.27
C PRO A 613 26.65 56.40 4.22
N PRO A 614 27.99 56.61 4.45
CA PRO A 614 29.21 55.75 4.55
C PRO A 614 30.09 55.91 5.85
N ARG A 615 30.85 54.85 6.25
CA ARG A 615 32.11 54.87 7.09
C ARG A 615 31.99 55.37 8.57
N THR A 616 32.89 55.19 9.57
CA THR A 616 34.10 54.37 9.95
C THR A 616 34.44 54.71 11.44
N ASP A 617 35.23 54.01 12.28
CA ASP A 617 35.74 52.62 12.44
C ASP A 617 36.67 52.56 13.72
N THR A 618 37.15 51.39 14.18
CA THR A 618 38.16 51.13 15.27
C THR A 618 37.70 51.43 16.74
N SER A 619 38.28 50.92 17.85
CA SER A 619 39.04 49.68 18.21
C SER A 619 39.19 49.52 19.76
N THR A 620 39.99 48.53 20.24
CA THR A 620 40.62 48.34 21.59
C THR A 620 40.17 47.20 22.56
N ARG A 621 41.11 46.82 23.43
CA ARG A 621 41.20 45.79 24.53
C ARG A 621 42.18 46.38 25.60
N PRO A 622 42.34 45.92 26.88
CA PRO A 622 42.64 44.52 27.28
C PRO A 622 42.16 44.08 28.71
N THR A 623 43.03 43.46 29.56
CA THR A 623 42.71 42.38 30.53
C THR A 623 43.46 42.41 31.89
N TRP A 624 42.92 41.80 32.95
CA TRP A 624 43.59 41.23 34.18
C TRP A 624 42.77 39.98 34.65
N ARG A 625 43.30 38.78 35.01
CA ARG A 625 44.18 38.26 36.13
C ARG A 625 43.52 38.32 37.53
N SER A 626 43.70 37.40 38.51
CA SER A 626 44.23 35.99 38.66
C SER A 626 44.06 35.52 40.14
N SER A 627 43.92 34.22 40.55
CA SER A 627 45.05 33.31 40.96
C SER A 627 44.61 31.87 41.42
N SER A 628 45.18 31.30 42.52
CA SER A 628 45.10 29.90 43.07
C SER A 628 45.32 29.91 44.64
N PRO A 629 45.57 28.82 45.46
CA PRO A 629 45.91 27.38 45.24
C PRO A 629 45.29 26.30 46.23
N CYS A 630 45.86 25.07 46.27
CA CYS A 630 45.45 23.85 47.06
C CYS A 630 46.22 23.71 48.43
N PRO A 631 46.37 22.58 49.23
CA PRO A 631 46.42 21.10 48.90
C PRO A 631 46.05 20.00 49.99
N ARG A 632 46.27 18.68 49.67
CA ARG A 632 46.39 17.42 50.52
C ARG A 632 45.10 16.77 51.12
N GLY A 633 44.98 15.45 51.40
CA GLY A 633 45.74 14.24 50.93
C GLY A 633 45.69 12.95 51.83
N GLY A 634 45.44 11.75 51.26
CA GLY A 634 45.65 10.38 51.84
C GLY A 634 44.42 9.65 52.47
N ARG A 635 44.39 8.32 52.74
CA ARG A 635 45.17 7.12 52.33
C ARG A 635 44.50 5.78 52.80
N LEU A 636 45.02 4.60 52.39
CA LEU A 636 44.78 3.19 52.86
C LEU A 636 43.59 2.37 52.26
N ALA A 637 43.61 1.03 52.47
CA ALA A 637 43.01 -0.02 51.60
C ALA A 637 42.85 -1.43 52.28
N TYR A 638 42.38 -2.43 51.50
CA TYR A 638 42.30 -3.91 51.77
C TYR A 638 41.15 -4.39 52.71
N GLU A 639 40.58 -5.62 52.64
CA GLU A 639 40.53 -6.74 51.65
C GLU A 639 39.51 -7.84 52.11
N LEU A 640 39.22 -8.85 51.25
CA LEU A 640 38.72 -10.24 51.51
C LEU A 640 37.37 -10.68 50.87
N TYR A 641 37.33 -11.99 50.55
CA TYR A 641 36.29 -12.82 49.89
C TYR A 641 35.44 -13.59 50.95
N PRO A 642 34.35 -14.35 50.64
CA PRO A 642 33.98 -15.00 49.36
C PRO A 642 32.48 -14.96 48.91
N VAL A 643 32.18 -15.80 47.91
CA VAL A 643 30.94 -16.02 47.11
C VAL A 643 30.24 -17.32 47.59
N PRO A 644 28.94 -17.66 47.32
CA PRO A 644 27.84 -16.97 46.59
C PRO A 644 26.50 -16.79 47.36
N ALA A 645 25.54 -16.01 46.81
CA ALA A 645 24.24 -16.51 46.27
C ALA A 645 23.13 -15.43 46.12
N GLN A 646 22.40 -15.53 44.99
CA GLN A 646 21.01 -15.10 44.70
C GLN A 646 20.50 -13.67 45.01
N GLN A 647 20.20 -12.95 43.91
CA GLN A 647 18.89 -12.36 43.59
C GLN A 647 18.38 -11.11 44.35
N GLU A 648 18.59 -9.92 43.79
CA GLU A 648 17.51 -9.07 43.21
C GLU A 648 18.03 -7.83 42.41
N VAL A 649 17.09 -7.05 41.83
CA VAL A 649 17.24 -5.79 41.04
C VAL A 649 17.78 -4.63 41.92
N PRO A 650 18.36 -3.50 41.39
CA PRO A 650 17.90 -2.74 40.21
C PRO A 650 19.00 -2.09 39.32
N CYS A 651 18.58 -1.17 38.43
CA CYS A 651 19.38 -0.55 37.36
C CYS A 651 20.16 0.71 37.79
N CYS A 652 21.32 1.00 37.16
CA CYS A 652 21.67 2.35 36.70
C CYS A 652 22.91 2.44 35.77
N GLY A 653 23.03 3.54 35.01
CA GLY A 653 24.31 4.29 34.98
C GLY A 653 25.42 3.91 33.97
N ILE A 654 25.13 3.98 32.66
CA ILE A 654 26.06 4.15 31.53
C ILE A 654 27.43 4.83 31.88
N ARG A 655 28.57 4.23 31.46
CA ARG A 655 29.63 4.94 30.71
C ARG A 655 30.63 4.04 29.96
N ARG A 656 31.25 4.64 28.93
CA ARG A 656 32.24 4.02 28.02
C ARG A 656 33.67 4.14 28.57
N SER A 657 34.53 3.19 28.18
CA SER A 657 35.97 3.43 27.94
C SER A 657 36.42 2.63 26.70
N PRO A 658 37.51 3.03 26.01
CA PRO A 658 37.82 2.53 24.67
C PRO A 658 38.85 1.38 24.65
N MET A 659 38.87 0.63 23.55
CA MET A 659 40.09 -0.02 23.06
C MET A 659 40.38 0.44 21.63
N SER A 660 41.66 0.68 21.36
CA SER A 660 42.18 1.07 20.04
C SER A 660 42.61 -0.19 19.28
N GLY A 661 42.10 -0.38 18.06
CA GLY A 661 42.59 -1.36 17.10
C GLY A 661 42.92 -0.67 15.78
N TYR A 662 44.21 -0.54 15.47
CA TYR A 662 44.66 -0.01 14.18
C TYR A 662 44.47 -1.04 13.07
N PHE A 663 43.89 -0.63 11.94
CA PHE A 663 44.07 -1.30 10.65
C PHE A 663 44.06 -0.25 9.53
N HIS A 664 45.11 -0.21 8.72
CA HIS A 664 45.19 0.62 7.52
C HIS A 664 44.47 -0.08 6.35
N PRO A 665 43.60 0.63 5.61
CA PRO A 665 43.40 0.37 4.19
C PRO A 665 44.51 1.09 3.36
N PRO A 666 44.89 0.56 2.19
CA PRO A 666 45.67 1.31 1.20
C PRO A 666 44.78 2.32 0.43
N ASP A 667 45.41 3.32 -0.19
CA ASP A 667 44.76 4.47 -0.81
C ASP A 667 44.15 4.22 -2.21
N ASN A 668 43.40 5.23 -2.67
CA ASN A 668 43.08 5.57 -4.06
C ASN A 668 42.15 4.63 -4.87
N GLU A 669 40.85 4.91 -4.79
CA GLU A 669 40.11 5.22 -6.02
C GLU A 669 39.56 6.66 -5.95
N ALA A 670 39.45 7.31 -7.11
CA ALA A 670 39.07 8.72 -7.20
C ALA A 670 37.56 8.93 -6.97
N PHE A 671 37.18 10.16 -6.62
CA PHE A 671 35.78 10.60 -6.62
C PHE A 671 35.21 10.62 -8.04
N SER A 672 34.74 9.46 -8.51
CA SER A 672 33.89 9.37 -9.69
C SER A 672 32.59 10.15 -9.44
N ALA A 673 32.16 10.94 -10.43
CA ALA A 673 30.96 11.75 -10.31
C ALA A 673 29.73 10.84 -10.11
N LEU A 674 29.03 11.02 -8.99
CA LEU A 674 27.83 10.24 -8.66
C LEU A 674 26.75 10.46 -9.72
N ALA A 675 26.57 9.48 -10.60
CA ALA A 675 25.46 9.44 -11.54
C ALA A 675 24.12 9.54 -10.77
N PRO A 676 23.11 10.28 -11.31
CA PRO A 676 21.85 10.49 -10.62
C PRO A 676 21.14 9.15 -10.37
N ARG A 677 20.89 8.88 -9.09
CA ARG A 677 20.17 7.66 -8.67
C ARG A 677 18.68 7.87 -8.85
N ARG A 678 17.98 6.86 -9.37
CA ARG A 678 16.52 6.89 -9.53
C ARG A 678 15.83 6.95 -8.17
N LYS A 679 14.67 7.57 -8.13
CA LYS A 679 13.72 7.49 -7.01
C LYS A 679 12.37 7.16 -7.62
N VAL A 680 11.96 5.90 -7.57
CA VAL A 680 10.69 5.47 -8.16
C VAL A 680 9.51 6.06 -7.39
N LEU A 681 8.39 6.22 -8.09
CA LEU A 681 7.16 6.74 -7.56
C LEU A 681 6.04 5.69 -7.55
N ASP A 682 5.80 5.07 -6.39
CA ASP A 682 4.46 4.56 -6.09
C ASP A 682 3.56 5.78 -5.78
N VAL A 683 2.59 6.06 -6.63
CA VAL A 683 1.54 7.05 -6.34
C VAL A 683 0.39 6.32 -5.66
N THR A 684 0.49 6.22 -4.33
CA THR A 684 -0.51 5.56 -3.51
C THR A 684 -1.69 6.49 -3.28
N VAL A 685 -2.72 6.42 -4.13
CA VAL A 685 -3.99 7.11 -3.84
C VAL A 685 -4.78 6.29 -2.82
N VAL A 686 -5.48 6.97 -1.92
CA VAL A 686 -6.21 6.33 -0.82
C VAL A 686 -7.65 6.84 -0.79
N LEU A 687 -8.63 5.97 -0.57
CA LEU A 687 -10.06 6.33 -0.42
C LEU A 687 -10.69 5.67 0.81
N TYR A 688 -11.29 6.46 1.71
CA TYR A 688 -12.10 5.93 2.83
C TYR A 688 -13.40 6.67 3.01
N GLN A 689 -14.52 5.92 3.03
CA GLN A 689 -15.76 6.41 3.62
C GLN A 689 -15.69 6.29 5.14
N ILE A 690 -15.85 7.43 5.81
CA ILE A 690 -15.97 7.48 7.26
C ILE A 690 -17.42 7.82 7.60
N ARG A 691 -18.05 6.99 8.42
CA ARG A 691 -19.44 7.18 8.85
C ARG A 691 -19.47 7.33 10.36
N CYS A 692 -19.57 8.56 10.84
CA CYS A 692 -19.76 8.83 12.25
C CYS A 692 -21.12 8.26 12.67
N ALA A 693 -21.12 7.32 13.61
CA ALA A 693 -22.33 6.96 14.32
C ALA A 693 -22.65 8.10 15.28
N SER A 694 -23.67 8.91 14.96
CA SER A 694 -24.19 9.89 15.92
C SER A 694 -24.74 9.14 17.13
N PRO A 695 -24.33 9.46 18.36
CA PRO A 695 -25.06 9.02 19.54
C PRO A 695 -26.37 9.82 19.58
N ASP A 696 -27.45 9.23 19.06
CA ASP A 696 -28.80 9.78 19.16
C ASP A 696 -29.25 9.76 20.63
N VAL A 697 -28.87 10.80 21.38
CA VAL A 697 -29.27 11.02 22.76
C VAL A 697 -30.80 11.09 22.81
N PRO A 698 -31.50 10.17 23.51
CA PRO A 698 -32.95 10.19 23.55
C PRO A 698 -33.43 11.45 24.28
N VAL A 699 -34.02 12.38 23.55
CA VAL A 699 -34.61 13.60 24.12
C VAL A 699 -35.89 13.19 24.88
N MET A 700 -35.72 12.85 26.16
CA MET A 700 -36.84 12.59 27.06
C MET A 700 -37.75 13.82 27.13
N LYS A 701 -38.95 13.72 26.56
CA LYS A 701 -40.02 14.69 26.80
C LYS A 701 -40.38 14.64 28.28
N LYS A 702 -40.36 15.79 28.96
CA LYS A 702 -40.82 15.90 30.36
C LYS A 702 -42.32 15.57 30.44
N SER A 703 -42.65 14.51 31.18
CA SER A 703 -44.01 14.25 31.66
C SER A 703 -44.02 14.24 33.19
N THR A 704 -44.72 15.20 33.80
CA THR A 704 -44.90 15.29 35.25
C THR A 704 -45.86 14.20 35.79
N PRO A 705 -45.79 13.86 37.09
CA PRO A 705 -46.21 12.54 37.57
C PRO A 705 -47.71 12.40 37.90
N ARG A 706 -48.18 11.14 37.92
CA ARG A 706 -49.36 10.71 38.70
C ARG A 706 -48.95 9.71 39.79
N ARG A 707 -49.85 9.51 40.76
CA ARG A 707 -49.55 9.00 42.11
C ARG A 707 -49.28 7.49 42.19
N GLN A 708 -48.62 7.12 43.29
CA GLN A 708 -48.41 5.76 43.77
C GLN A 708 -49.72 5.05 44.17
N SER A 709 -49.69 3.72 44.14
CA SER A 709 -50.28 2.86 45.16
C SER A 709 -49.33 1.67 45.40
N MET A 710 -49.12 1.29 46.66
CA MET A 710 -48.16 0.24 47.04
C MET A 710 -48.77 -1.17 46.96
N ASN A 711 -47.92 -2.19 46.85
CA ASN A 711 -47.76 -3.16 47.94
C ASN A 711 -46.38 -3.85 47.88
N LEU A 712 -45.97 -4.46 48.99
CA LEU A 712 -44.63 -5.02 49.21
C LEU A 712 -44.68 -6.55 49.23
N GLU A 713 -43.63 -7.20 48.70
CA GLU A 713 -43.00 -8.44 49.19
C GLU A 713 -41.87 -8.84 48.21
N SER A 714 -40.77 -9.51 48.60
CA SER A 714 -39.96 -9.38 49.82
C SER A 714 -38.49 -9.72 49.54
N ARG A 715 -37.59 -9.33 50.44
CA ARG A 715 -36.11 -9.25 50.31
C ARG A 715 -35.37 -10.49 49.76
N ALA A 716 -34.34 -10.23 48.95
CA ALA A 716 -33.00 -10.83 49.12
C ALA A 716 -31.88 -9.82 48.77
N ARG A 717 -30.70 -9.96 49.38
CA ARG A 717 -29.41 -9.30 49.08
C ARG A 717 -28.36 -10.44 48.99
N PHE A 718 -27.14 -10.34 48.44
CA PHE A 718 -26.16 -9.25 48.24
C PHE A 718 -25.50 -9.42 46.85
N SER A 719 -25.13 -8.36 46.13
CA SER A 719 -23.85 -7.58 46.18
C SER A 719 -22.63 -8.28 45.58
N CYS A 720 -21.89 -7.50 44.79
CA CYS A 720 -20.66 -7.75 44.03
C CYS A 720 -19.65 -8.71 44.67
#